data_AF-A0A9D0YIF6-F1
#
_entry.id   AF-A0A9D0YIF6-F1
#
_cell.length_a   1.000
_cell.length_b   1.000
_cell.length_c   1.000
_cell.angle_alpha   90.00
_cell.angle_beta   90.00
_cell.angle_gamma   90.00
#
_symmetry.space_group_name_H-M   'P 1'
#
loop_
_entity.id
_entity.type
_entity.pdbx_description
1 polymer ?
#
loop_
_entity_poly.entity_id
_entity_poly.type
_entity_poly.pdbx_seq_one_letter_code
_entity_poly.pdbx_strand_id
1 'polypeptide(L)'
;MPDLNNPTPSLATHKRQLKKLRRALGIFQGTQLLATLQHETEGTVSHDQAKRVTYLTELFYRIHREIHHDWQGQATASHRPGFMPKANKRRIFREAIKDLVLENNLNKNTALFDKNGFVIRTDNIADRLGNFYHKMRSARPFDYGNRITLNYFIITLGKLPAFKAVYEQGIDFRRLEAIDTVALHQPDSTLDQITIAFKHALDPTLTKSLENIANQYGQWPENKIFISGIPFLSHTTADGILCLVTINGAIVPLESIKDKIFIKGRQFADIPLDTSDKIIGYLPGTDKLRVSEKHDIDGISISQPTTAPLFCLDVNMLTGLRSPSHTELIELLKRIEGNNKHVIFNLANNPTLKNKLLQAANGDTRLERTIEIGYTRLGKVIEKLNTIVVDIFEHKTSSHNPKLFMCMGGAGAGKTAVEEIAKAQCGDNFVIASLDDFRKQSDLYTVLTAANHHSDDYIYVEPFANRLRHLVAEQAKRKCINILYDGTCIPYNPRYKDIMKQFYLAGFHTEITAVDAFLVKPAGREDELQRSVVAESVKERFKTTGRALPWVVTIDKHIRAPRSFLAALEDYHLNKISLFANDGARNQHYLVAESFTFNTQQQEEIKSHQRNTTFAAYCKNLIISHPDSTLKHLSQNHNQNIESLMKLNPSLIEENVAYLTYRNQHGNRVLIIYNTQRIVDFIEKSQLNPNASGEKGLLHKPESLAFDVDPLGQKPWIKRLQGTRHADYETDA
;
A
#
# COMPACT_ATOMS: atom_id res chain seq x y z
N MET A 1 -38.26 -1.19 42.58
CA MET A 1 -37.34 -1.83 41.60
C MET A 1 -37.12 -0.84 40.47
N PRO A 2 -35.93 -0.25 40.32
CA PRO A 2 -35.65 0.70 39.25
C PRO A 2 -35.22 -0.02 37.96
N ASP A 3 -35.64 0.53 36.83
CA ASP A 3 -35.43 0.07 35.46
C ASP A 3 -33.97 -0.25 35.11
N LEU A 4 -33.75 -1.47 34.60
CA LEU A 4 -32.46 -2.06 34.26
C LEU A 4 -32.01 -1.81 32.79
N ASN A 5 -32.63 -0.88 32.05
CA ASN A 5 -32.48 -0.85 30.59
C ASN A 5 -31.79 0.37 29.95
N ASN A 6 -31.21 1.30 30.72
CA ASN A 6 -30.39 2.36 30.13
C ASN A 6 -28.89 2.10 30.37
N PRO A 7 -28.08 1.83 29.34
CA PRO A 7 -26.64 1.70 29.49
C PRO A 7 -26.04 3.01 30.00
N THR A 8 -25.04 2.93 30.87
CA THR A 8 -24.27 4.10 31.30
C THR A 8 -23.71 4.85 30.07
N PRO A 9 -23.56 6.19 30.11
CA PRO A 9 -23.09 6.98 28.96
C PRO A 9 -21.77 6.48 28.36
N SER A 10 -20.86 5.99 29.21
CA SER A 10 -19.59 5.34 28.83
C SER A 10 -19.80 4.07 27.99
N LEU A 11 -20.64 3.14 28.46
CA LEU A 11 -20.95 1.89 27.75
C LEU A 11 -21.65 2.13 26.40
N ALA A 12 -22.54 3.13 26.34
CA ALA A 12 -23.19 3.53 25.09
C ALA A 12 -22.16 4.09 24.08
N THR A 13 -21.21 4.89 24.56
CA THR A 13 -20.13 5.48 23.75
C THR A 13 -19.20 4.40 23.21
N HIS A 14 -18.79 3.45 24.05
CA HIS A 14 -17.95 2.32 23.64
C HIS A 14 -18.61 1.46 22.55
N LYS A 15 -19.88 1.10 22.74
CA LYS A 15 -20.66 0.34 21.73
C LYS A 15 -20.74 1.10 20.41
N ARG A 16 -20.89 2.44 20.45
CA ARG A 16 -20.86 3.28 19.24
C ARG A 16 -19.50 3.21 18.55
N GLN A 17 -18.41 3.24 19.31
CA GLN A 17 -17.06 3.20 18.76
C GLN A 17 -16.73 1.85 18.11
N LEU A 18 -17.08 0.73 18.76
CA LEU A 18 -16.96 -0.60 18.16
C LEU A 18 -17.82 -0.76 16.89
N LYS A 19 -19.02 -0.17 16.88
CA LYS A 19 -19.88 -0.15 15.67
C LYS A 19 -19.23 0.63 14.53
N LYS A 20 -18.51 1.73 14.81
CA LYS A 20 -17.72 2.47 13.81
C LYS A 20 -16.56 1.63 13.28
N LEU A 21 -15.78 0.99 14.16
CA LEU A 21 -14.69 0.09 13.77
C LEU A 21 -15.19 -1.02 12.83
N ARG A 22 -16.26 -1.72 13.20
CA ARG A 22 -16.87 -2.75 12.35
C ARG A 22 -17.33 -2.20 11.00
N ARG A 23 -17.92 -1.00 10.96
CA ARG A 23 -18.34 -0.37 9.70
C ARG A 23 -17.13 -0.04 8.83
N ALA A 24 -16.07 0.52 9.40
CA ALA A 24 -14.85 0.87 8.67
C ALA A 24 -14.20 -0.37 8.06
N LEU A 25 -14.03 -1.44 8.84
CA LEU A 25 -13.56 -2.75 8.35
C LEU A 25 -14.48 -3.32 7.26
N GLY A 26 -15.80 -3.26 7.47
CA GLY A 26 -16.80 -3.74 6.51
C GLY A 26 -16.74 -3.04 5.16
N ILE A 27 -16.60 -1.71 5.16
CA ILE A 27 -16.45 -0.94 3.92
C ILE A 27 -15.11 -1.27 3.28
N PHE A 28 -14.04 -1.30 4.07
CA PHE A 28 -12.69 -1.65 3.59
C PHE A 28 -12.68 -3.01 2.88
N GLN A 29 -13.22 -4.07 3.50
CA GLN A 29 -13.30 -5.39 2.87
C GLN A 29 -14.23 -5.40 1.64
N GLY A 30 -15.33 -4.64 1.68
CA GLY A 30 -16.22 -4.50 0.51
C GLY A 30 -15.52 -3.92 -0.72
N THR A 31 -14.63 -2.94 -0.56
CA THR A 31 -13.87 -2.38 -1.70
C THR A 31 -12.96 -3.41 -2.38
N GLN A 32 -12.49 -4.41 -1.63
CA GLN A 32 -11.66 -5.49 -2.16
C GLN A 32 -12.48 -6.60 -2.82
N LEU A 33 -13.62 -6.95 -2.21
CA LEU A 33 -14.50 -8.00 -2.68
C LEU A 33 -15.09 -7.71 -4.09
N LEU A 34 -15.21 -6.44 -4.46
CA LEU A 34 -15.96 -6.06 -5.66
C LEU A 34 -15.27 -6.53 -6.93
N ALA A 35 -13.94 -6.36 -6.97
CA ALA A 35 -13.11 -6.82 -8.08
C ALA A 35 -13.17 -8.34 -8.22
N THR A 36 -13.10 -9.07 -7.11
CA THR A 36 -13.20 -10.55 -7.10
C THR A 36 -14.53 -11.03 -7.64
N LEU A 37 -15.65 -10.46 -7.16
CA LEU A 37 -16.98 -10.86 -7.63
C LEU A 37 -17.21 -10.50 -9.09
N GLN A 38 -16.69 -9.37 -9.58
CA GLN A 38 -16.80 -9.00 -11.00
C GLN A 38 -16.17 -10.06 -11.91
N HIS A 39 -14.96 -10.53 -11.59
CA HIS A 39 -14.29 -11.59 -12.36
C HIS A 39 -15.06 -12.93 -12.32
N GLU A 40 -15.72 -13.26 -11.22
CA GLU A 40 -16.46 -14.52 -11.06
C GLU A 40 -17.86 -14.49 -11.70
N THR A 41 -18.45 -13.31 -11.89
CA THR A 41 -19.83 -13.18 -12.40
C THR A 41 -20.03 -13.59 -13.86
N GLU A 42 -18.96 -13.71 -14.64
CA GLU A 42 -18.98 -14.21 -16.03
C GLU A 42 -19.50 -15.65 -16.12
N GLY A 43 -19.34 -16.47 -15.07
CA GLY A 43 -19.83 -17.86 -15.03
C GLY A 43 -21.34 -18.00 -14.77
N THR A 44 -22.07 -16.91 -14.52
CA THR A 44 -23.48 -16.95 -14.06
C THR A 44 -24.52 -16.87 -15.19
N VAL A 45 -24.07 -16.97 -16.44
CA VAL A 45 -24.89 -16.82 -17.66
C VAL A 45 -25.86 -18.00 -17.86
N SER A 46 -25.54 -19.20 -17.34
CA SER A 46 -26.30 -20.45 -17.57
C SER A 46 -27.26 -20.86 -16.42
N HIS A 47 -27.57 -19.94 -15.48
CA HIS A 47 -28.41 -20.27 -14.33
C HIS A 47 -29.91 -20.13 -14.64
N ASP A 48 -30.63 -21.27 -14.62
CA ASP A 48 -32.09 -21.36 -14.55
C ASP A 48 -32.66 -20.82 -13.21
N GLN A 49 -34.00 -20.83 -13.05
CA GLN A 49 -34.68 -20.32 -11.84
C GLN A 49 -34.11 -20.87 -10.52
N ALA A 50 -33.94 -22.19 -10.39
CA ALA A 50 -33.50 -22.82 -9.15
C ALA A 50 -32.03 -22.48 -8.84
N LYS A 51 -31.18 -22.53 -9.89
CA LYS A 51 -29.78 -22.11 -9.78
C LYS A 51 -29.65 -20.62 -9.45
N ARG A 52 -30.52 -19.76 -10.00
CA ARG A 52 -30.52 -18.32 -9.73
C ARG A 52 -30.85 -18.00 -8.29
N VAL A 53 -31.91 -18.60 -7.74
CA VAL A 53 -32.27 -18.44 -6.30
C VAL A 53 -31.14 -18.94 -5.40
N THR A 54 -30.54 -20.09 -5.72
CA THR A 54 -29.43 -20.67 -4.96
C THR A 54 -28.20 -19.76 -4.99
N TYR A 55 -27.84 -19.26 -6.17
CA TYR A 55 -26.74 -18.31 -6.36
C TYR A 55 -26.94 -17.02 -5.57
N LEU A 56 -28.10 -16.37 -5.68
CA LEU A 56 -28.39 -15.12 -4.97
C LEU A 56 -28.38 -15.32 -3.45
N THR A 57 -28.85 -16.48 -2.99
CA THR A 57 -28.80 -16.88 -1.59
C THR A 57 -27.34 -16.98 -1.11
N GLU A 58 -26.51 -17.77 -1.79
CA GLU A 58 -25.09 -17.94 -1.43
C GLU A 58 -24.31 -16.62 -1.55
N LEU A 59 -24.60 -15.81 -2.56
CA LEU A 59 -23.98 -14.50 -2.74
C LEU A 59 -24.22 -13.61 -1.51
N PHE A 60 -25.44 -13.57 -0.97
CA PHE A 60 -25.74 -12.76 0.22
C PHE A 60 -24.99 -13.27 1.47
N TYR A 61 -24.93 -14.61 1.66
CA TYR A 61 -24.15 -15.22 2.74
C TYR A 61 -22.66 -14.90 2.62
N ARG A 62 -22.11 -15.06 1.42
CA ARG A 62 -20.71 -14.80 1.09
C ARG A 62 -20.34 -13.34 1.31
N ILE A 63 -21.15 -12.41 0.83
CA ILE A 63 -20.94 -10.97 1.06
C ILE A 63 -20.82 -10.71 2.56
N HIS A 64 -21.75 -11.16 3.40
CA HIS A 64 -21.64 -10.93 4.84
C HIS A 64 -20.40 -11.61 5.44
N ARG A 65 -20.08 -12.84 5.02
CA ARG A 65 -18.92 -13.58 5.51
C ARG A 65 -17.61 -12.84 5.25
N GLU A 66 -17.45 -12.32 4.04
CA GLU A 66 -16.19 -11.70 3.59
C GLU A 66 -16.07 -10.25 4.07
N ILE A 67 -17.12 -9.43 3.96
CA ILE A 67 -17.02 -8.03 4.41
C ILE A 67 -16.86 -7.93 5.93
N HIS A 68 -17.38 -8.89 6.71
CA HIS A 68 -17.24 -8.89 8.17
C HIS A 68 -16.19 -9.90 8.66
N HIS A 69 -15.28 -10.36 7.79
CA HIS A 69 -14.24 -11.34 8.14
C HIS A 69 -13.45 -10.93 9.39
N ASP A 70 -12.99 -9.68 9.44
CA ASP A 70 -12.21 -9.11 10.55
C ASP A 70 -12.99 -9.00 11.87
N TRP A 71 -14.33 -9.10 11.83
CA TRP A 71 -15.19 -9.04 13.01
C TRP A 71 -15.43 -10.42 13.65
N GLN A 72 -14.68 -11.44 13.22
CA GLN A 72 -14.71 -12.76 13.84
C GLN A 72 -14.18 -12.73 15.29
N GLY A 73 -14.76 -13.56 16.16
CA GLY A 73 -14.27 -13.71 17.53
C GLY A 73 -14.55 -12.53 18.47
N GLN A 74 -15.33 -11.54 18.04
CA GLN A 74 -15.63 -10.34 18.83
C GLN A 74 -16.58 -10.61 20.00
N ALA A 75 -16.32 -9.98 21.14
CA ALA A 75 -17.14 -10.11 22.36
C ALA A 75 -18.59 -9.66 22.17
N THR A 76 -18.81 -8.73 21.22
CA THR A 76 -20.10 -8.15 20.85
C THR A 76 -20.82 -8.92 19.74
N ALA A 77 -20.20 -9.97 19.18
CA ALA A 77 -20.80 -10.79 18.14
C ALA A 77 -21.45 -12.04 18.76
N SER A 78 -22.73 -12.25 18.44
CA SER A 78 -23.50 -13.44 18.83
C SER A 78 -23.27 -14.64 17.89
N HIS A 79 -22.64 -14.42 16.74
CA HIS A 79 -22.40 -15.45 15.73
C HIS A 79 -21.21 -15.12 14.83
N ARG A 80 -20.66 -16.15 14.17
CA ARG A 80 -19.61 -15.98 13.13
C ARG A 80 -20.15 -15.25 11.89
N PRO A 81 -19.31 -14.51 11.14
CA PRO A 81 -19.71 -13.89 9.88
C PRO A 81 -20.35 -14.91 8.91
N GLY A 82 -21.44 -14.52 8.25
CA GLY A 82 -22.16 -15.36 7.29
C GLY A 82 -23.11 -16.39 7.92
N PHE A 83 -23.21 -16.47 9.26
CA PHE A 83 -24.18 -17.35 9.91
C PHE A 83 -25.45 -16.57 10.29
N MET A 84 -26.62 -17.02 9.84
CA MET A 84 -27.92 -16.45 10.26
C MET A 84 -28.48 -17.27 11.42
N PRO A 85 -28.48 -16.78 12.68
CA PRO A 85 -28.81 -17.61 13.83
C PRO A 85 -30.30 -17.93 13.97
N LYS A 86 -31.19 -17.00 13.62
CA LYS A 86 -32.64 -17.12 13.90
C LYS A 86 -33.41 -17.77 12.74
N ALA A 87 -34.09 -18.88 13.01
CA ALA A 87 -34.81 -19.65 11.99
C ALA A 87 -35.90 -18.85 11.25
N ASN A 88 -36.72 -18.08 11.98
CA ASN A 88 -37.77 -17.26 11.36
C ASN A 88 -37.18 -16.20 10.42
N LYS A 89 -36.10 -15.53 10.83
CA LYS A 89 -35.40 -14.55 9.97
C LYS A 89 -34.80 -15.20 8.72
N ARG A 90 -34.25 -16.42 8.84
CA ARG A 90 -33.76 -17.21 7.68
C ARG A 90 -34.88 -17.53 6.70
N ARG A 91 -36.08 -17.86 7.19
CA ARG A 91 -37.25 -18.12 6.34
C ARG A 91 -37.65 -16.87 5.56
N ILE A 92 -37.86 -15.75 6.25
CA ILE A 92 -38.24 -14.46 5.62
C ILE A 92 -37.18 -14.03 4.59
N PHE A 93 -35.90 -14.21 4.90
CA PHE A 93 -34.80 -13.95 3.96
C PHE A 93 -34.91 -14.80 2.68
N ARG A 94 -35.13 -16.12 2.81
CA ARG A 94 -35.26 -17.02 1.65
C ARG A 94 -36.48 -16.67 0.81
N GLU A 95 -37.59 -16.33 1.43
CA GLU A 95 -38.80 -15.86 0.74
C GLU A 95 -38.52 -14.59 -0.05
N ALA A 96 -37.85 -13.59 0.56
CA ALA A 96 -37.49 -12.36 -0.13
C ALA A 96 -36.52 -12.57 -1.31
N ILE A 97 -35.56 -13.50 -1.21
CA ILE A 97 -34.67 -13.85 -2.33
C ILE A 97 -35.42 -14.62 -3.42
N LYS A 98 -36.30 -15.56 -3.05
CA LYS A 98 -37.14 -16.30 -4.00
C LYS A 98 -38.03 -15.35 -4.81
N ASP A 99 -38.60 -14.33 -4.16
CA ASP A 99 -39.47 -13.33 -4.78
C ASP A 99 -38.79 -12.51 -5.89
N LEU A 100 -37.45 -12.55 -6.00
CA LEU A 100 -36.70 -11.94 -7.09
C LEU A 100 -36.79 -12.74 -8.41
N VAL A 101 -37.24 -14.00 -8.39
CA VAL A 101 -37.35 -14.85 -9.59
C VAL A 101 -38.81 -15.21 -9.84
N LEU A 102 -39.27 -15.06 -11.07
CA LEU A 102 -40.69 -15.19 -11.43
C LEU A 102 -41.23 -16.61 -11.20
N GLU A 103 -42.31 -16.72 -10.44
CA GLU A 103 -43.01 -17.97 -10.13
C GLU A 103 -44.44 -17.91 -10.66
N ASN A 104 -44.68 -18.44 -11.87
CA ASN A 104 -46.03 -18.67 -12.45
C ASN A 104 -47.05 -17.53 -12.26
N ASN A 105 -46.62 -16.26 -12.39
CA ASN A 105 -47.37 -15.01 -12.18
C ASN A 105 -47.68 -14.59 -10.73
N LEU A 106 -47.33 -15.38 -9.71
CA LEU A 106 -47.61 -15.08 -8.30
C LEU A 106 -46.89 -13.82 -7.80
N ASN A 107 -45.70 -13.54 -8.33
CA ASN A 107 -44.82 -12.45 -7.91
C ASN A 107 -44.41 -11.53 -9.07
N LYS A 108 -45.27 -11.40 -10.10
CA LYS A 108 -44.96 -10.63 -11.33
C LYS A 108 -44.54 -9.18 -11.05
N ASN A 109 -45.06 -8.58 -9.97
CA ASN A 109 -44.77 -7.20 -9.59
C ASN A 109 -43.53 -7.04 -8.69
N THR A 110 -42.82 -8.12 -8.34
CA THR A 110 -41.60 -8.08 -7.51
C THR A 110 -40.40 -8.79 -8.14
N ALA A 111 -40.64 -9.72 -9.08
CA ALA A 111 -39.59 -10.48 -9.73
C ALA A 111 -38.65 -9.59 -10.56
N LEU A 112 -37.34 -9.79 -10.45
CA LEU A 112 -36.33 -9.17 -11.31
C LEU A 112 -35.90 -10.10 -12.45
N PHE A 113 -35.97 -11.41 -12.22
CA PHE A 113 -35.60 -12.45 -13.17
C PHE A 113 -36.81 -13.26 -13.62
N ASP A 114 -36.83 -13.71 -14.87
CA ASP A 114 -37.81 -14.67 -15.36
C ASP A 114 -37.46 -16.11 -14.93
N LYS A 115 -38.25 -17.10 -15.38
CA LYS A 115 -38.05 -18.52 -15.07
C LYS A 115 -36.75 -19.11 -15.64
N ASN A 116 -36.22 -18.49 -16.69
CA ASN A 116 -34.97 -18.88 -17.33
C ASN A 116 -33.77 -18.13 -16.73
N GLY A 117 -34.01 -17.25 -15.75
CA GLY A 117 -32.98 -16.49 -15.06
C GLY A 117 -32.52 -15.24 -15.81
N PHE A 118 -33.23 -14.81 -16.85
CA PHE A 118 -32.99 -13.54 -17.55
C PHE A 118 -33.63 -12.37 -16.80
N VAL A 119 -33.03 -11.19 -16.89
CA VAL A 119 -33.58 -10.00 -16.26
C VAL A 119 -34.78 -9.47 -17.05
N ILE A 120 -35.84 -9.10 -16.33
CA ILE A 120 -37.08 -8.59 -16.90
C ILE A 120 -36.94 -7.07 -17.13
N ARG A 121 -37.09 -6.62 -18.39
CA ARG A 121 -37.23 -5.20 -18.72
C ARG A 121 -38.61 -4.71 -18.31
N THR A 122 -38.68 -3.65 -17.51
CA THR A 122 -39.93 -3.09 -16.99
C THR A 122 -39.75 -1.66 -16.53
N ASP A 123 -40.80 -0.85 -16.59
CA ASP A 123 -40.76 0.55 -16.17
C ASP A 123 -40.77 0.71 -14.64
N ASN A 124 -41.25 -0.30 -13.91
CA ASN A 124 -41.35 -0.29 -12.45
C ASN A 124 -40.16 -0.97 -11.74
N ILE A 125 -38.99 -1.03 -12.38
CA ILE A 125 -37.80 -1.71 -11.84
C ILE A 125 -37.37 -1.12 -10.48
N ALA A 126 -37.51 0.20 -10.30
CA ALA A 126 -37.22 0.88 -9.04
C ALA A 126 -38.16 0.41 -7.91
N ASP A 127 -39.45 0.23 -8.20
CA ASP A 127 -40.43 -0.29 -7.24
C ASP A 127 -40.09 -1.73 -6.83
N ARG A 128 -39.66 -2.58 -7.77
CA ARG A 128 -39.26 -3.97 -7.46
C ARG A 128 -38.04 -4.02 -6.54
N LEU A 129 -37.02 -3.22 -6.85
CA LEU A 129 -35.81 -3.10 -6.03
C LEU A 129 -36.14 -2.50 -4.65
N GLY A 130 -36.97 -1.46 -4.59
CA GLY A 130 -37.42 -0.83 -3.35
C GLY A 130 -38.18 -1.80 -2.45
N ASN A 131 -39.11 -2.57 -3.02
CA ASN A 131 -39.83 -3.62 -2.32
C ASN A 131 -38.90 -4.68 -1.72
N PHE A 132 -37.95 -5.19 -2.51
CA PHE A 132 -36.97 -6.15 -2.03
C PHE A 132 -36.10 -5.57 -0.91
N TYR A 133 -35.58 -4.35 -1.10
CA TYR A 133 -34.75 -3.68 -0.10
C TYR A 133 -35.51 -3.46 1.21
N HIS A 134 -36.75 -3.00 1.15
CA HIS A 134 -37.62 -2.80 2.31
C HIS A 134 -37.88 -4.12 3.06
N LYS A 135 -38.25 -5.21 2.36
CA LYS A 135 -38.43 -6.55 2.96
C LYS A 135 -37.15 -7.04 3.66
N MET A 136 -36.01 -6.97 2.98
CA MET A 136 -34.72 -7.43 3.50
C MET A 136 -34.25 -6.63 4.71
N ARG A 137 -34.49 -5.32 4.69
CA ARG A 137 -34.21 -4.42 5.80
C ARG A 137 -35.01 -4.78 7.05
N SER A 138 -36.27 -5.18 6.90
CA SER A 138 -37.12 -5.64 8.00
C SER A 138 -36.70 -7.03 8.50
N ALA A 139 -36.29 -7.93 7.60
CA ALA A 139 -35.86 -9.28 7.95
C ALA A 139 -34.62 -9.30 8.88
N ARG A 140 -33.64 -8.41 8.61
CA ARG A 140 -32.34 -8.32 9.33
C ARG A 140 -31.76 -9.70 9.65
N PRO A 141 -31.43 -10.51 8.63
CA PRO A 141 -31.09 -11.92 8.78
C PRO A 141 -29.92 -12.22 9.72
N PHE A 142 -29.00 -11.26 9.87
CA PHE A 142 -27.85 -11.32 10.78
C PHE A 142 -28.12 -10.47 12.03
N ASP A 143 -27.37 -10.67 13.11
CA ASP A 143 -27.48 -9.81 14.31
C ASP A 143 -26.66 -8.51 14.16
N TYR A 144 -25.72 -8.46 13.22
CA TYR A 144 -24.95 -7.27 12.86
C TYR A 144 -24.77 -7.15 11.35
N GLY A 145 -24.19 -6.03 10.89
CA GLY A 145 -23.70 -5.92 9.51
C GLY A 145 -24.76 -5.77 8.39
N ASN A 146 -26.02 -6.10 8.64
CA ASN A 146 -27.09 -6.22 7.63
C ASN A 146 -27.16 -5.09 6.60
N ARG A 147 -27.04 -3.82 7.02
CA ARG A 147 -27.21 -2.67 6.11
C ARG A 147 -26.11 -2.62 5.05
N ILE A 148 -24.84 -2.76 5.46
CA ILE A 148 -23.71 -2.74 4.52
C ILE A 148 -23.80 -3.96 3.60
N THR A 149 -24.14 -5.14 4.15
CA THR A 149 -24.39 -6.35 3.35
C THR A 149 -25.47 -6.14 2.30
N LEU A 150 -26.61 -5.55 2.67
CA LEU A 150 -27.73 -5.32 1.77
C LEU A 150 -27.37 -4.30 0.69
N ASN A 151 -26.78 -3.16 1.05
CA ASN A 151 -26.31 -2.17 0.09
C ASN A 151 -25.34 -2.79 -0.92
N TYR A 152 -24.39 -3.56 -0.41
CA TYR A 152 -23.39 -4.23 -1.23
C TYR A 152 -24.04 -5.23 -2.19
N PHE A 153 -24.96 -6.06 -1.69
CA PHE A 153 -25.71 -7.02 -2.51
C PHE A 153 -26.47 -6.33 -3.64
N ILE A 154 -27.11 -5.18 -3.39
CA ILE A 154 -27.80 -4.39 -4.41
C ILE A 154 -26.82 -3.90 -5.49
N ILE A 155 -25.68 -3.34 -5.11
CA ILE A 155 -24.68 -2.89 -6.08
C ILE A 155 -24.14 -4.08 -6.89
N THR A 156 -23.86 -5.22 -6.26
CA THR A 156 -23.44 -6.44 -6.96
C THR A 156 -24.51 -6.95 -7.92
N LEU A 157 -25.78 -6.92 -7.53
CA LEU A 157 -26.91 -7.29 -8.38
C LEU A 157 -26.96 -6.43 -9.65
N GLY A 158 -26.79 -5.12 -9.50
CA GLY A 158 -26.73 -4.17 -10.62
C GLY A 158 -25.52 -4.34 -11.55
N LYS A 159 -24.51 -5.09 -11.11
CA LYS A 159 -23.30 -5.39 -11.89
C LYS A 159 -23.31 -6.76 -12.57
N LEU A 160 -24.30 -7.61 -12.28
CA LEU A 160 -24.40 -8.91 -12.96
C LEU A 160 -24.50 -8.71 -14.48
N PRO A 161 -23.81 -9.53 -15.31
CA PRO A 161 -23.89 -9.42 -16.76
C PRO A 161 -25.34 -9.45 -17.28
N ALA A 162 -26.19 -10.32 -16.71
CA ALA A 162 -27.61 -10.40 -17.04
C ALA A 162 -28.39 -9.11 -16.71
N PHE A 163 -28.02 -8.40 -15.64
CA PHE A 163 -28.64 -7.12 -15.28
C PHE A 163 -28.18 -6.00 -16.20
N LYS A 164 -26.86 -5.89 -16.43
CA LYS A 164 -26.30 -4.89 -17.34
C LYS A 164 -26.74 -5.07 -18.80
N ALA A 165 -27.11 -6.28 -19.22
CA ALA A 165 -27.68 -6.51 -20.54
C ALA A 165 -29.04 -5.80 -20.75
N VAL A 166 -29.76 -5.48 -19.67
CA VAL A 166 -31.10 -4.85 -19.71
C VAL A 166 -31.09 -3.42 -19.14
N TYR A 167 -30.26 -3.18 -18.14
CA TYR A 167 -30.05 -1.90 -17.48
C TYR A 167 -28.55 -1.60 -17.48
N GLU A 168 -28.04 -1.17 -18.63
CA GLU A 168 -26.60 -1.02 -18.93
C GLU A 168 -25.81 -0.24 -17.86
N GLN A 169 -26.44 0.82 -17.34
CA GLN A 169 -25.84 1.74 -16.38
C GLN A 169 -25.86 1.22 -14.94
N GLY A 170 -26.46 0.05 -14.70
CA GLY A 170 -26.50 -0.64 -13.42
C GLY A 170 -27.15 0.17 -12.30
N ILE A 171 -26.83 -0.21 -11.06
CA ILE A 171 -27.27 0.47 -9.84
C ILE A 171 -26.05 1.12 -9.18
N ASP A 172 -26.13 2.42 -8.85
CA ASP A 172 -25.03 3.15 -8.23
C ASP A 172 -25.52 4.16 -7.18
N PHE A 173 -25.20 3.95 -5.90
CA PHE A 173 -25.65 4.88 -4.84
C PHE A 173 -24.86 6.18 -4.76
N ARG A 174 -23.87 6.41 -5.64
CA ARG A 174 -23.27 7.75 -5.81
C ARG A 174 -24.22 8.73 -6.50
N ARG A 175 -25.27 8.22 -7.16
CA ARG A 175 -26.33 8.98 -7.84
C ARG A 175 -27.49 9.38 -6.92
N LEU A 176 -27.45 8.98 -5.65
CA LEU A 176 -28.48 9.37 -4.68
C LEU A 176 -28.46 10.87 -4.41
N GLU A 177 -29.61 11.38 -3.95
CA GLU A 177 -29.74 12.68 -3.30
C GLU A 177 -29.52 12.56 -1.78
N ALA A 178 -29.30 13.69 -1.10
CA ALA A 178 -29.08 13.70 0.35
C ALA A 178 -30.22 13.02 1.12
N ILE A 179 -31.47 13.32 0.75
CA ILE A 179 -32.66 12.76 1.40
C ILE A 179 -32.79 11.24 1.21
N ASP A 180 -32.33 10.71 0.07
CA ASP A 180 -32.33 9.28 -0.20
C ASP A 180 -31.40 8.53 0.76
N THR A 181 -30.25 9.11 1.06
CA THR A 181 -29.29 8.49 1.99
C THR A 181 -29.88 8.35 3.39
N VAL A 182 -30.69 9.33 3.81
CA VAL A 182 -31.44 9.30 5.06
C VAL A 182 -32.53 8.23 4.97
N ALA A 183 -33.29 8.19 3.87
CA ALA A 183 -34.34 7.21 3.65
C ALA A 183 -33.82 5.76 3.72
N LEU A 184 -32.69 5.48 3.07
CA LEU A 184 -32.05 4.16 3.11
C LEU A 184 -31.44 3.82 4.50
N HIS A 185 -31.29 4.80 5.39
CA HIS A 185 -30.76 4.62 6.75
C HIS A 185 -31.82 4.48 7.85
N GLN A 186 -32.92 5.24 7.78
CA GLN A 186 -33.98 5.32 8.80
C GLN A 186 -34.99 4.16 8.77
N PRO A 187 -35.05 3.26 9.79
CA PRO A 187 -35.81 2.00 9.73
C PRO A 187 -37.29 2.13 9.35
N ASP A 188 -37.87 3.28 9.65
CA ASP A 188 -39.27 3.70 9.47
C ASP A 188 -39.55 4.34 8.10
N SER A 189 -38.55 4.50 7.23
CA SER A 189 -38.76 5.04 5.88
C SER A 189 -39.79 4.20 5.11
N THR A 190 -40.70 4.92 4.47
CA THR A 190 -41.76 4.36 3.64
C THR A 190 -41.20 3.66 2.40
N LEU A 191 -42.00 2.76 1.82
CA LEU A 191 -41.66 2.12 0.55
C LEU A 191 -41.47 3.15 -0.57
N ASP A 192 -42.27 4.22 -0.60
CA ASP A 192 -42.20 5.26 -1.62
C ASP A 192 -40.87 6.02 -1.55
N GLN A 193 -40.43 6.40 -0.35
CA GLN A 193 -39.13 7.05 -0.15
C GLN A 193 -37.96 6.15 -0.60
N ILE A 194 -38.03 4.85 -0.30
CA ILE A 194 -37.02 3.88 -0.75
C ILE A 194 -37.06 3.73 -2.28
N THR A 195 -38.25 3.70 -2.87
CA THR A 195 -38.43 3.60 -4.32
C THR A 195 -37.84 4.81 -5.05
N ILE A 196 -38.06 6.02 -4.54
CA ILE A 196 -37.46 7.25 -5.07
C ILE A 196 -35.93 7.15 -5.06
N ALA A 197 -35.33 6.69 -3.95
CA ALA A 197 -33.90 6.46 -3.88
C ALA A 197 -33.40 5.49 -4.98
N PHE A 198 -34.15 4.44 -5.30
CA PHE A 198 -33.81 3.52 -6.39
C PHE A 198 -34.00 4.13 -7.78
N LYS A 199 -34.95 5.05 -7.98
CA LYS A 199 -35.06 5.82 -9.23
C LYS A 199 -33.80 6.63 -9.46
N HIS A 200 -33.33 7.36 -8.45
CA HIS A 200 -32.08 8.12 -8.54
C HIS A 200 -30.85 7.21 -8.74
N ALA A 201 -30.75 6.09 -8.00
CA ALA A 201 -29.64 5.15 -8.15
C ALA A 201 -29.51 4.51 -9.56
N LEU A 202 -30.63 4.41 -10.29
CA LEU A 202 -30.71 3.88 -11.66
C LEU A 202 -30.52 4.96 -12.74
N ASP A 203 -30.60 6.24 -12.39
CA ASP A 203 -30.56 7.34 -13.36
C ASP A 203 -29.10 7.73 -13.71
N PRO A 204 -28.61 7.43 -14.92
CA PRO A 204 -27.24 7.74 -15.29
C PRO A 204 -26.94 9.24 -15.35
N THR A 205 -27.94 10.10 -15.53
CA THR A 205 -27.75 11.56 -15.64
C THR A 205 -27.29 12.21 -14.33
N LEU A 206 -27.50 11.52 -13.20
CA LEU A 206 -27.05 11.97 -11.87
C LEU A 206 -25.60 11.58 -11.57
N THR A 207 -24.91 10.91 -12.50
CA THR A 207 -23.50 10.51 -12.31
C THR A 207 -22.60 11.74 -12.21
N LYS A 208 -21.75 11.79 -11.18
CA LYS A 208 -20.74 12.84 -10.99
C LYS A 208 -19.35 12.30 -11.29
N SER A 209 -18.55 13.08 -12.03
CA SER A 209 -17.17 12.75 -12.36
C SER A 209 -16.19 13.34 -11.35
N LEU A 210 -14.99 12.77 -11.30
CA LEU A 210 -13.86 13.36 -10.59
C LEU A 210 -13.31 14.55 -11.39
N GLU A 211 -13.38 15.74 -10.81
CA GLU A 211 -12.78 16.95 -11.38
C GLU A 211 -11.28 16.98 -11.05
N ASN A 212 -10.46 16.40 -11.93
CA ASN A 212 -9.02 16.45 -11.81
C ASN A 212 -8.45 17.66 -12.56
N ILE A 213 -7.77 18.53 -11.82
CA ILE A 213 -6.91 19.57 -12.38
C ILE A 213 -5.48 19.09 -12.29
N ALA A 214 -4.69 19.30 -13.35
CA ALA A 214 -3.28 18.92 -13.39
C ALA A 214 -2.56 19.49 -12.16
N ASN A 215 -2.00 18.60 -11.34
CA ASN A 215 -1.27 18.98 -10.14
C ASN A 215 0.08 19.60 -10.53
N GLN A 216 0.37 20.80 -10.05
CA GLN A 216 1.64 21.49 -10.28
C GLN A 216 2.73 21.13 -9.25
N TYR A 217 2.43 20.30 -8.24
CA TYR A 217 3.39 19.92 -7.21
C TYR A 217 4.13 18.62 -7.57
N GLY A 218 5.45 18.60 -7.34
CA GLY A 218 6.26 17.37 -7.41
C GLY A 218 6.65 16.94 -8.84
N GLN A 219 6.71 17.87 -9.79
CA GLN A 219 7.38 17.61 -11.07
C GLN A 219 8.89 17.53 -10.82
N TRP A 220 9.48 16.38 -11.09
CA TRP A 220 10.92 16.20 -10.97
C TRP A 220 11.63 16.97 -12.08
N PRO A 221 12.71 17.71 -11.76
CA PRO A 221 13.53 18.31 -12.80
C PRO A 221 14.12 17.23 -13.72
N GLU A 222 13.97 17.44 -15.03
CA GLU A 222 14.44 16.53 -16.07
C GLU A 222 15.53 17.20 -16.91
N ASN A 223 16.77 17.17 -16.40
CA ASN A 223 17.90 17.70 -17.17
C ASN A 223 18.45 16.61 -18.10
N LYS A 224 17.86 16.49 -19.30
CA LYS A 224 18.31 15.56 -20.34
C LYS A 224 18.17 16.14 -21.75
N ILE A 225 19.04 15.72 -22.65
CA ILE A 225 19.03 16.08 -24.08
C ILE A 225 19.15 14.82 -24.92
N PHE A 226 18.41 14.77 -26.02
CA PHE A 226 18.53 13.68 -26.99
C PHE A 226 19.53 14.03 -28.08
N ILE A 227 20.46 13.11 -28.35
CA ILE A 227 21.36 13.19 -29.51
C ILE A 227 21.15 11.94 -30.35
N SER A 228 20.68 12.13 -31.58
CA SER A 228 20.28 11.06 -32.50
C SER A 228 19.34 10.03 -31.85
N GLY A 229 18.39 10.51 -31.02
CA GLY A 229 17.42 9.67 -30.32
C GLY A 229 17.90 9.05 -29.00
N ILE A 230 19.12 9.35 -28.54
CA ILE A 230 19.68 8.79 -27.29
C ILE A 230 19.72 9.85 -26.20
N PRO A 231 19.18 9.57 -25.00
CA PRO A 231 19.17 10.53 -23.91
C PRO A 231 20.52 10.60 -23.18
N PHE A 232 21.03 11.82 -23.05
CA PHE A 232 22.21 12.17 -22.27
C PHE A 232 21.84 13.12 -21.14
N LEU A 233 22.54 12.99 -20.01
CA LEU A 233 22.44 13.94 -18.91
C LEU A 233 22.93 15.31 -19.35
N SER A 234 22.16 16.35 -19.07
CA SER A 234 22.49 17.72 -19.42
C SER A 234 22.56 18.64 -18.21
N HIS A 235 23.16 19.81 -18.43
CA HIS A 235 23.20 20.89 -17.46
C HIS A 235 23.26 22.23 -18.21
N THR A 236 22.58 23.25 -17.70
CA THR A 236 22.70 24.62 -18.23
C THR A 236 23.50 25.44 -17.23
N THR A 237 24.60 26.05 -17.67
CA THR A 237 25.45 26.88 -16.80
C THR A 237 24.72 28.17 -16.38
N ALA A 238 25.29 28.89 -15.40
CA ALA A 238 24.76 30.19 -14.97
C ALA A 238 24.69 31.22 -16.12
N ASP A 239 25.59 31.10 -17.10
CA ASP A 239 25.65 31.93 -18.30
C ASP A 239 24.69 31.46 -19.42
N GLY A 240 23.85 30.45 -19.15
CA GLY A 240 22.88 29.92 -20.10
C GLY A 240 23.43 28.93 -21.13
N ILE A 241 24.66 28.45 -20.97
CA ILE A 241 25.28 27.51 -21.91
C ILE A 241 24.76 26.10 -21.67
N LEU A 242 24.19 25.48 -22.71
CA LEU A 242 23.70 24.11 -22.65
C LEU A 242 24.85 23.11 -22.83
N CYS A 243 25.05 22.27 -21.81
CA CYS A 243 26.13 21.30 -21.74
C CYS A 243 25.61 19.87 -21.58
N LEU A 244 26.39 18.91 -22.08
CA LEU A 244 26.30 17.52 -21.64
C LEU A 244 27.22 17.27 -20.46
N VAL A 245 26.88 16.26 -19.67
CA VAL A 245 27.60 15.90 -18.45
C VAL A 245 28.34 14.58 -18.66
N THR A 246 29.60 14.48 -18.23
CA THR A 246 30.36 13.22 -18.17
C THR A 246 30.13 12.46 -16.85
N ILE A 247 30.47 11.18 -16.81
CA ILE A 247 30.29 10.33 -15.61
C ILE A 247 31.09 10.76 -14.37
N ASN A 248 32.06 11.66 -14.53
CA ASN A 248 32.84 12.24 -13.43
C ASN A 248 32.45 13.70 -13.14
N GLY A 249 31.35 14.18 -13.73
CA GLY A 249 30.77 15.49 -13.49
C GLY A 249 31.33 16.62 -14.34
N ALA A 250 32.17 16.37 -15.34
CA ALA A 250 32.63 17.41 -16.26
C ALA A 250 31.46 17.89 -17.15
N ILE A 251 31.44 19.19 -17.47
CA ILE A 251 30.45 19.78 -18.37
C ILE A 251 31.11 20.16 -19.71
N VAL A 252 30.50 19.69 -20.79
CA VAL A 252 30.98 19.85 -22.17
C VAL A 252 29.89 20.56 -22.97
N PRO A 253 30.15 21.73 -23.59
CA PRO A 253 29.14 22.44 -24.37
C PRO A 253 28.57 21.56 -25.48
N LEU A 254 27.25 21.60 -25.68
CA LEU A 254 26.59 20.77 -26.68
C LEU A 254 27.14 21.03 -28.09
N GLU A 255 27.40 22.30 -28.41
CA GLU A 255 27.96 22.74 -29.71
C GLU A 255 29.36 22.16 -30.00
N SER A 256 30.12 21.82 -28.96
CA SER A 256 31.46 21.25 -29.08
C SER A 256 31.44 19.78 -29.50
N ILE A 257 30.26 19.13 -29.48
CA ILE A 257 30.07 17.73 -29.80
C ILE A 257 29.55 17.62 -31.25
N LYS A 258 30.49 17.42 -32.18
CA LYS A 258 30.17 17.20 -33.60
C LYS A 258 29.42 15.86 -33.78
N ASP A 259 28.58 15.75 -34.82
CA ASP A 259 27.62 14.66 -35.14
C ASP A 259 28.15 13.20 -35.22
N LYS A 260 29.36 12.90 -34.75
CA LYS A 260 29.99 11.57 -34.80
C LYS A 260 30.09 10.89 -33.43
N ILE A 261 29.09 11.03 -32.57
CA ILE A 261 29.01 10.27 -31.30
C ILE A 261 28.85 8.76 -31.57
N PHE A 262 28.27 8.40 -32.72
CA PHE A 262 27.92 7.01 -33.05
C PHE A 262 28.85 6.41 -34.11
N ILE A 263 29.64 5.43 -33.70
CA ILE A 263 30.40 4.56 -34.61
C ILE A 263 29.56 3.29 -34.83
N LYS A 264 29.17 3.03 -36.09
CA LYS A 264 28.39 1.83 -36.48
C LYS A 264 29.09 0.56 -35.99
N GLY A 265 28.38 -0.30 -35.26
CA GLY A 265 28.90 -1.57 -34.74
C GLY A 265 29.63 -1.50 -33.39
N ARG A 266 29.74 -0.33 -32.74
CA ARG A 266 30.33 -0.19 -31.40
C ARG A 266 29.26 0.12 -30.34
N GLN A 267 29.41 -0.46 -29.15
CA GLN A 267 28.56 -0.15 -27.99
C GLN A 267 29.12 1.07 -27.24
N PHE A 268 28.24 1.88 -26.64
CA PHE A 268 28.63 3.14 -25.98
C PHE A 268 29.60 2.93 -24.79
N ALA A 269 29.60 1.73 -24.18
CA ALA A 269 30.58 1.32 -23.18
C ALA A 269 32.05 1.46 -23.62
N ASP A 270 32.29 1.56 -24.94
CA ASP A 270 33.63 1.53 -25.55
C ASP A 270 34.10 2.89 -26.09
N ILE A 271 33.35 3.98 -25.89
CA ILE A 271 33.71 5.28 -26.47
C ILE A 271 33.79 6.34 -25.37
N PRO A 272 34.96 6.49 -24.71
CA PRO A 272 35.32 7.80 -24.21
C PRO A 272 35.44 8.72 -25.43
N LEU A 273 34.50 9.65 -25.59
CA LEU A 273 34.81 10.82 -26.40
C LEU A 273 35.96 11.52 -25.68
N ASP A 274 37.07 11.75 -26.36
CA ASP A 274 38.11 12.63 -25.84
C ASP A 274 37.53 14.05 -25.80
N THR A 275 36.95 14.36 -24.64
CA THR A 275 36.31 15.63 -24.34
C THR A 275 37.21 16.52 -23.50
N SER A 276 38.42 16.04 -23.16
CA SER A 276 39.35 16.69 -22.23
C SER A 276 39.60 18.16 -22.59
N ASP A 277 39.85 18.45 -23.87
CA ASP A 277 40.08 19.81 -24.39
C ASP A 277 38.82 20.70 -24.47
N LYS A 278 37.64 20.15 -24.21
CA LYS A 278 36.33 20.80 -24.37
C LYS A 278 35.57 20.98 -23.06
N ILE A 279 36.15 20.54 -21.94
CA ILE A 279 35.58 20.71 -20.62
C ILE A 279 35.65 22.19 -20.25
N ILE A 280 34.50 22.80 -19.98
CA ILE A 280 34.43 24.21 -19.55
C ILE A 280 34.21 24.35 -18.04
N GLY A 281 34.10 23.24 -17.32
CA GLY A 281 33.91 23.21 -15.87
C GLY A 281 33.44 21.86 -15.36
N TYR A 282 33.01 21.84 -14.10
CA TYR A 282 32.50 20.64 -13.44
C TYR A 282 31.26 20.96 -12.60
N LEU A 283 30.36 19.99 -12.46
CA LEU A 283 29.22 20.08 -11.57
C LEU A 283 29.67 20.15 -10.11
N PRO A 284 29.11 21.07 -9.29
CA PRO A 284 29.43 21.15 -7.86
C PRO A 284 29.20 19.83 -7.12
N GLY A 285 30.12 19.48 -6.21
CA GLY A 285 29.99 18.28 -5.35
C GLY A 285 30.48 16.98 -5.99
N THR A 286 31.04 17.03 -7.20
CA THR A 286 31.59 15.86 -7.92
C THR A 286 33.11 15.70 -7.77
N ASP A 287 33.76 16.51 -6.93
CA ASP A 287 35.22 16.61 -6.80
C ASP A 287 35.91 15.29 -6.41
N LYS A 288 35.24 14.50 -5.56
CA LYS A 288 35.72 13.17 -5.13
C LYS A 288 35.82 12.16 -6.27
N LEU A 289 35.19 12.42 -7.42
CA LEU A 289 35.22 11.55 -8.59
C LEU A 289 36.46 11.80 -9.48
N ARG A 290 37.30 12.78 -9.13
CA ARG A 290 38.46 13.23 -9.93
C ARG A 290 39.78 13.22 -9.16
N VAL A 291 39.81 12.65 -7.95
CA VAL A 291 41.05 12.49 -7.18
C VAL A 291 41.97 11.45 -7.84
N SER A 292 43.28 11.56 -7.62
CA SER A 292 44.30 10.73 -8.28
C SER A 292 44.08 9.23 -8.05
N GLU A 293 43.53 8.85 -6.91
CA GLU A 293 43.31 7.46 -6.50
C GLU A 293 42.02 6.86 -7.13
N LYS A 294 41.18 7.68 -7.76
CA LYS A 294 39.88 7.27 -8.31
C LYS A 294 40.02 6.85 -9.77
N HIS A 295 40.32 5.57 -9.98
CA HIS A 295 40.45 4.96 -11.32
C HIS A 295 39.18 4.26 -11.82
N ASP A 296 38.09 4.30 -11.05
CA ASP A 296 36.82 3.64 -11.37
C ASP A 296 35.61 4.42 -10.85
N ILE A 297 34.55 4.50 -11.67
CA ILE A 297 33.23 5.06 -11.33
C ILE A 297 32.17 3.99 -11.60
N ASP A 298 31.65 3.37 -10.53
CA ASP A 298 30.67 2.28 -10.57
C ASP A 298 30.98 1.17 -11.61
N GLY A 299 32.24 0.80 -11.76
CA GLY A 299 32.74 -0.20 -12.72
C GLY A 299 33.18 0.37 -14.07
N ILE A 300 33.16 1.70 -14.28
CA ILE A 300 33.71 2.37 -15.48
C ILE A 300 35.16 2.71 -15.16
N SER A 301 36.10 2.07 -15.84
CA SER A 301 37.51 2.46 -15.72
C SER A 301 37.75 3.85 -16.29
N ILE A 302 38.49 4.65 -15.54
CA ILE A 302 38.90 5.99 -15.92
C ILE A 302 40.42 6.00 -15.98
N SER A 303 40.97 6.21 -17.17
CA SER A 303 42.42 6.23 -17.38
C SER A 303 43.06 7.50 -16.80
N GLN A 304 42.38 8.65 -16.94
CA GLN A 304 42.78 9.94 -16.36
C GLN A 304 41.55 10.74 -15.94
N PRO A 305 41.64 11.64 -14.94
CA PRO A 305 40.51 12.45 -14.48
C PRO A 305 39.86 13.31 -15.59
N THR A 306 40.58 13.64 -16.66
CA THR A 306 40.10 14.43 -17.79
C THR A 306 39.45 13.60 -18.90
N THR A 307 39.57 12.26 -18.86
CA THR A 307 39.09 11.34 -19.90
C THR A 307 37.95 10.47 -19.39
N ALA A 308 36.75 11.04 -19.31
CA ALA A 308 35.53 10.35 -18.89
C ALA A 308 34.46 10.36 -19.99
N PRO A 309 33.71 9.26 -20.20
CA PRO A 309 32.61 9.23 -21.17
C PRO A 309 31.45 10.13 -20.74
N LEU A 310 30.65 10.56 -21.73
CA LEU A 310 29.37 11.23 -21.48
C LEU A 310 28.43 10.33 -20.69
N PHE A 311 27.62 10.91 -19.81
CA PHE A 311 26.63 10.19 -19.03
C PHE A 311 25.40 9.91 -19.91
N CYS A 312 25.32 8.68 -20.42
CA CYS A 312 24.18 8.18 -21.17
C CYS A 312 23.12 7.57 -20.24
N LEU A 313 21.88 8.04 -20.34
CA LEU A 313 20.75 7.58 -19.52
C LEU A 313 20.13 6.27 -20.05
N ASP A 314 20.41 5.88 -21.30
CA ASP A 314 19.94 4.62 -21.93
C ASP A 314 20.98 3.47 -21.79
N VAL A 315 21.80 3.50 -20.74
CA VAL A 315 22.75 2.43 -20.43
C VAL A 315 22.37 1.79 -19.09
N ASN A 316 22.23 0.46 -19.07
CA ASN A 316 22.02 -0.27 -17.83
C ASN A 316 23.28 -0.19 -16.96
N MET A 317 23.18 0.45 -15.80
CA MET A 317 24.34 0.76 -14.94
C MET A 317 25.17 -0.48 -14.52
N LEU A 318 24.53 -1.65 -14.42
CA LEU A 318 25.19 -2.87 -13.94
C LEU A 318 25.98 -3.58 -15.03
N THR A 319 25.59 -3.40 -16.29
CA THR A 319 26.17 -4.14 -17.43
C THR A 319 26.90 -3.24 -18.40
N GLY A 320 26.65 -1.92 -18.37
CA GLY A 320 27.21 -0.99 -19.37
C GLY A 320 26.55 -1.12 -20.74
N LEU A 321 25.50 -1.93 -20.87
CA LEU A 321 24.82 -2.23 -22.13
C LEU A 321 23.57 -1.38 -22.29
N ARG A 322 23.26 -0.99 -23.53
CA ARG A 322 21.95 -0.41 -23.88
C ARG A 322 20.84 -1.46 -23.88
N SER A 323 19.60 -0.99 -23.81
CA SER A 323 18.39 -1.82 -23.67
C SER A 323 18.32 -3.05 -24.62
N PRO A 324 18.61 -2.94 -25.94
CA PRO A 324 18.55 -4.11 -26.83
C PRO A 324 19.58 -5.19 -26.48
N SER A 325 20.84 -4.81 -26.31
CA SER A 325 21.93 -5.75 -26.00
C SER A 325 21.84 -6.30 -24.58
N HIS A 326 21.36 -5.49 -23.63
CA HIS A 326 21.05 -5.97 -22.28
C HIS A 326 19.96 -7.05 -22.32
N THR A 327 18.89 -6.83 -23.09
CA THR A 327 17.80 -7.80 -23.25
C THR A 327 18.30 -9.12 -23.83
N GLU A 328 19.10 -9.08 -24.90
CA GLU A 328 19.67 -10.27 -25.51
C GLU A 328 20.59 -11.04 -24.55
N LEU A 329 21.44 -10.34 -23.79
CA LEU A 329 22.29 -10.97 -22.78
C LEU A 329 21.44 -11.69 -21.72
N ILE A 330 20.37 -11.05 -21.24
CA ILE A 330 19.45 -11.63 -20.26
C ILE A 330 18.72 -12.84 -20.83
N GLU A 331 18.24 -12.78 -22.07
CA GLU A 331 17.58 -13.91 -22.72
C GLU A 331 18.52 -15.09 -22.91
N LEU A 332 19.75 -14.84 -23.34
CA LEU A 332 20.76 -15.88 -23.49
C LEU A 332 21.11 -16.52 -22.14
N LEU A 333 21.29 -15.71 -21.09
CA LEU A 333 21.50 -16.18 -19.72
C LEU A 333 20.32 -17.04 -19.24
N LYS A 334 19.08 -16.62 -19.48
CA LYS A 334 17.89 -17.39 -19.09
C LYS A 334 17.77 -18.72 -19.82
N ARG A 335 18.21 -18.79 -21.08
CA ARG A 335 18.25 -20.04 -21.85
C ARG A 335 19.25 -21.04 -21.27
N ILE A 336 20.38 -20.55 -20.73
CA ILE A 336 21.45 -21.41 -20.20
C ILE A 336 21.25 -21.75 -18.72
N GLU A 337 20.93 -20.77 -17.87
CA GLU A 337 20.88 -20.90 -16.40
C GLU A 337 19.45 -20.95 -15.84
N GLY A 338 18.44 -20.84 -16.70
CA GLY A 338 17.03 -20.82 -16.31
C GLY A 338 16.51 -19.43 -15.92
N ASN A 339 15.22 -19.37 -15.63
CA ASN A 339 14.51 -18.10 -15.43
C ASN A 339 14.56 -17.64 -13.97
N ASN A 340 15.66 -16.99 -13.56
CA ASN A 340 15.82 -16.38 -12.22
C ASN A 340 15.99 -14.84 -12.34
N LYS A 341 15.32 -14.09 -11.46
CA LYS A 341 15.40 -12.61 -11.41
C LYS A 341 16.81 -12.07 -11.15
N HIS A 342 17.69 -12.85 -10.52
CA HIS A 342 19.07 -12.47 -10.22
C HIS A 342 20.11 -13.13 -11.14
N VAL A 343 19.67 -13.79 -12.22
CA VAL A 343 20.54 -14.58 -13.12
C VAL A 343 21.70 -13.76 -13.71
N ILE A 344 21.49 -12.46 -13.95
CA ILE A 344 22.52 -11.57 -14.49
C ILE A 344 23.78 -11.53 -13.62
N PHE A 345 23.63 -11.64 -12.29
CA PHE A 345 24.77 -11.60 -11.38
C PHE A 345 25.57 -12.91 -11.36
N ASN A 346 25.03 -14.01 -11.88
CA ASN A 346 25.76 -15.27 -12.00
C ASN A 346 26.92 -15.17 -13.01
N LEU A 347 26.85 -14.20 -13.93
CA LEU A 347 27.90 -13.93 -14.90
C LEU A 347 29.13 -13.27 -14.26
N ALA A 348 28.93 -12.50 -13.18
CA ALA A 348 30.01 -11.76 -12.54
C ALA A 348 31.10 -12.72 -12.03
N ASN A 349 32.34 -12.50 -12.45
CA ASN A 349 33.52 -13.30 -12.08
C ASN A 349 33.37 -14.82 -12.34
N ASN A 350 32.51 -15.23 -13.30
CA ASN A 350 32.27 -16.62 -13.66
C ASN A 350 32.76 -16.94 -15.09
N PRO A 351 34.05 -17.31 -15.27
CA PRO A 351 34.62 -17.56 -16.59
C PRO A 351 33.96 -18.76 -17.30
N THR A 352 33.50 -19.77 -16.54
CA THR A 352 32.83 -20.95 -17.10
C THR A 352 31.50 -20.57 -17.75
N LEU A 353 30.67 -19.76 -17.07
CA LEU A 353 29.41 -19.29 -17.64
C LEU A 353 29.64 -18.33 -18.81
N LYS A 354 30.64 -17.45 -18.71
CA LYS A 354 31.06 -16.60 -19.84
C LYS A 354 31.37 -17.45 -21.08
N ASN A 355 32.18 -18.50 -20.95
CA ASN A 355 32.55 -19.35 -22.08
C ASN A 355 31.35 -20.10 -22.67
N LYS A 356 30.40 -20.56 -21.84
CA LYS A 356 29.14 -21.15 -22.32
C LYS A 356 28.31 -20.15 -23.12
N LEU A 357 28.23 -18.90 -22.67
CA LEU A 357 27.51 -17.84 -23.39
C LEU A 357 28.20 -17.52 -24.73
N LEU A 358 29.53 -17.45 -24.76
CA LEU A 358 30.29 -17.21 -25.98
C LEU A 358 30.08 -18.34 -27.00
N GLN A 359 30.10 -19.60 -26.56
CA GLN A 359 29.77 -20.74 -27.42
C GLN A 359 28.34 -20.66 -27.95
N ALA A 360 27.38 -20.27 -27.10
CA ALA A 360 25.99 -20.12 -27.48
C ALA A 360 25.72 -18.92 -28.40
N ALA A 361 26.64 -17.93 -28.45
CA ALA A 361 26.57 -16.82 -29.39
C ALA A 361 26.85 -17.26 -30.84
N ASN A 362 27.44 -18.46 -31.04
CA ASN A 362 27.60 -19.11 -32.34
C ASN A 362 28.23 -18.21 -33.43
N GLY A 363 29.26 -17.44 -33.07
CA GLY A 363 29.97 -16.55 -33.99
C GLY A 363 29.28 -15.20 -34.26
N ASP A 364 28.17 -14.86 -33.59
CA ASP A 364 27.63 -13.50 -33.60
C ASP A 364 28.58 -12.57 -32.83
N THR A 365 29.50 -11.94 -33.55
CA THR A 365 30.50 -10.99 -33.03
C THR A 365 29.91 -9.87 -32.16
N ARG A 366 28.68 -9.43 -32.45
CA ARG A 366 28.00 -8.37 -31.69
C ARG A 366 27.50 -8.90 -30.34
N LEU A 367 27.00 -10.14 -30.31
CA LEU A 367 26.57 -10.81 -29.08
C LEU A 367 27.76 -11.24 -28.22
N GLU A 368 28.84 -11.72 -28.84
CA GLU A 368 30.12 -11.99 -28.16
C GLU A 368 30.65 -10.73 -27.47
N ARG A 369 30.67 -9.60 -28.18
CA ARG A 369 31.04 -8.30 -27.59
C ARG A 369 30.13 -7.90 -26.43
N THR A 370 28.83 -8.14 -26.57
CA THR A 370 27.82 -7.86 -25.53
C THR A 370 28.11 -8.67 -24.25
N ILE A 371 28.45 -9.95 -24.39
CA ILE A 371 28.82 -10.83 -23.27
C ILE A 371 30.09 -10.33 -22.59
N GLU A 372 31.12 -9.95 -23.36
CA GLU A 372 32.38 -9.43 -22.82
C GLU A 372 32.18 -8.15 -22.00
N ILE A 373 31.46 -7.17 -22.55
CA ILE A 373 31.17 -5.90 -21.86
C ILE A 373 30.41 -6.18 -20.55
N GLY A 374 29.34 -6.97 -20.62
CA GLY A 374 28.54 -7.32 -19.46
C GLY A 374 29.35 -8.04 -18.38
N TYR A 375 30.17 -9.02 -18.77
CA TYR A 375 31.03 -9.78 -17.87
C TYR A 375 32.03 -8.90 -17.13
N THR A 376 32.82 -8.10 -17.86
CA THR A 376 33.84 -7.23 -17.26
C THR A 376 33.20 -6.19 -16.34
N ARG A 377 32.08 -5.60 -16.78
CA ARG A 377 31.38 -4.58 -16.00
C ARG A 377 30.81 -5.15 -14.70
N LEU A 378 30.09 -6.26 -14.78
CA LEU A 378 29.49 -6.91 -13.62
C LEU A 378 30.53 -7.35 -12.60
N GLY A 379 31.72 -7.80 -13.04
CA GLY A 379 32.83 -8.16 -12.16
C GLY A 379 33.27 -7.01 -11.26
N LYS A 380 33.52 -5.83 -11.84
CA LYS A 380 33.91 -4.64 -11.06
C LYS A 380 32.79 -4.14 -10.15
N VAL A 381 31.56 -4.14 -10.65
CA VAL A 381 30.39 -3.72 -9.85
C VAL A 381 30.20 -4.66 -8.66
N ILE A 382 30.31 -5.98 -8.84
CA ILE A 382 30.12 -6.93 -7.74
C ILE A 382 31.25 -6.84 -6.71
N GLU A 383 32.49 -6.57 -7.13
CA GLU A 383 33.61 -6.29 -6.21
C GLU A 383 33.31 -5.07 -5.35
N LYS A 384 32.92 -3.94 -5.95
CA LYS A 384 32.52 -2.74 -5.21
C LYS A 384 31.39 -3.03 -4.22
N LEU A 385 30.35 -3.74 -4.66
CA LEU A 385 29.23 -4.11 -3.80
C LEU A 385 29.66 -5.00 -2.64
N ASN A 386 30.55 -5.97 -2.87
CA ASN A 386 31.06 -6.85 -1.81
C ASN A 386 31.92 -6.09 -0.80
N THR A 387 32.74 -5.13 -1.23
CA THR A 387 33.49 -4.25 -0.31
C THR A 387 32.53 -3.49 0.60
N ILE A 388 31.50 -2.84 0.04
CA ILE A 388 30.50 -2.12 0.83
C ILE A 388 29.80 -3.06 1.83
N VAL A 389 29.51 -4.30 1.42
CA VAL A 389 28.90 -5.30 2.30
C VAL A 389 29.85 -5.73 3.42
N VAL A 390 31.16 -5.79 3.20
CA VAL A 390 32.14 -6.05 4.26
C VAL A 390 32.08 -4.92 5.30
N ASP A 391 32.13 -3.67 4.83
CA ASP A 391 32.13 -2.47 5.69
C ASP A 391 30.84 -2.36 6.52
N ILE A 392 29.66 -2.62 5.93
CA ILE A 392 28.37 -2.60 6.64
C ILE A 392 28.34 -3.56 7.83
N PHE A 393 29.06 -4.69 7.73
CA PHE A 393 29.09 -5.73 8.74
C PHE A 393 30.28 -5.63 9.68
N GLU A 394 31.13 -4.61 9.53
CA GLU A 394 32.24 -4.36 10.42
C GLU A 394 31.73 -4.20 11.87
N HIS A 395 32.42 -4.85 12.81
CA HIS A 395 32.07 -4.87 14.23
C HIS A 395 30.69 -5.47 14.61
N LYS A 396 29.96 -6.09 13.68
CA LYS A 396 28.70 -6.78 13.99
C LYS A 396 28.96 -8.23 14.42
N THR A 397 28.19 -8.69 15.41
CA THR A 397 28.32 -10.04 15.98
C THR A 397 27.04 -10.84 15.77
N SER A 398 27.21 -12.16 15.56
CA SER A 398 26.09 -13.08 15.44
C SER A 398 25.20 -13.05 16.68
N SER A 399 23.88 -13.12 16.49
CA SER A 399 22.88 -13.19 17.55
C SER A 399 22.29 -14.59 17.62
N HIS A 400 22.11 -15.11 18.83
CA HIS A 400 21.46 -16.41 19.06
C HIS A 400 19.98 -16.40 18.63
N ASN A 401 19.32 -15.25 18.72
CA ASN A 401 17.93 -15.04 18.32
C ASN A 401 17.87 -13.81 17.40
N PRO A 402 18.28 -13.95 16.12
CA PRO A 402 18.39 -12.81 15.23
C PRO A 402 17.00 -12.25 14.89
N LYS A 403 16.93 -10.92 14.70
CA LYS A 403 15.67 -10.20 14.47
C LYS A 403 15.66 -9.51 13.11
N LEU A 404 14.50 -9.58 12.45
CA LEU A 404 14.18 -8.75 11.29
C LEU A 404 13.21 -7.65 11.73
N PHE A 405 13.66 -6.40 11.65
CA PHE A 405 12.81 -5.23 11.85
C PHE A 405 12.41 -4.65 10.49
N MET A 406 11.16 -4.79 10.09
CA MET A 406 10.65 -4.30 8.82
C MET A 406 9.83 -3.03 9.02
N CYS A 407 10.20 -1.97 8.30
CA CYS A 407 9.44 -0.74 8.31
C CYS A 407 8.17 -0.88 7.46
N MET A 408 7.04 -0.35 7.94
CA MET A 408 5.83 -0.16 7.14
C MET A 408 5.31 1.27 7.28
N GLY A 409 4.86 1.87 6.19
CA GLY A 409 4.28 3.21 6.21
C GLY A 409 4.48 3.95 4.89
N GLY A 410 3.58 4.88 4.61
CA GLY A 410 3.69 5.76 3.46
C GLY A 410 4.92 6.67 3.55
N ALA A 411 5.30 7.28 2.43
CA ALA A 411 6.36 8.28 2.44
C ALA A 411 5.99 9.45 3.37
N GLY A 412 6.98 9.97 4.11
CA GLY A 412 6.74 11.04 5.08
C GLY A 412 6.02 10.63 6.37
N ALA A 413 5.64 9.36 6.54
CA ALA A 413 4.93 8.90 7.73
C ALA A 413 5.78 8.90 9.02
N GLY A 414 7.09 9.13 8.95
CA GLY A 414 7.99 9.15 10.11
C GLY A 414 8.40 7.75 10.59
N LYS A 415 9.00 6.95 9.71
CA LYS A 415 9.44 5.56 10.00
C LYS A 415 10.68 5.48 10.92
N THR A 416 11.16 6.60 11.46
CA THR A 416 12.30 6.67 12.40
C THR A 416 12.05 5.90 13.69
N ALA A 417 10.78 5.75 14.10
CA ALA A 417 10.40 4.92 15.25
C ALA A 417 10.89 3.47 15.14
N VAL A 418 11.06 2.94 13.92
CA VAL A 418 11.54 1.56 13.72
C VAL A 418 13.02 1.41 14.09
N GLU A 419 13.83 2.43 13.80
CA GLU A 419 15.24 2.47 14.21
C GLU A 419 15.36 2.55 15.74
N GLU A 420 14.49 3.32 16.40
CA GLU A 420 14.43 3.39 17.87
C GLU A 420 14.09 2.02 18.49
N ILE A 421 13.13 1.29 17.91
CA ILE A 421 12.77 -0.07 18.35
C ILE A 421 13.94 -1.03 18.13
N ALA A 422 14.57 -1.01 16.96
CA ALA A 422 15.73 -1.86 16.67
C ALA A 422 16.84 -1.59 17.69
N LYS A 423 17.19 -0.31 17.90
CA LYS A 423 18.23 0.09 18.85
C LYS A 423 17.89 -0.29 20.29
N ALA A 424 16.64 -0.13 20.72
CA ALA A 424 16.21 -0.54 22.06
C ALA A 424 16.34 -2.06 22.29
N GLN A 425 16.06 -2.86 21.26
CA GLN A 425 16.05 -4.32 21.36
C GLN A 425 17.42 -4.99 21.13
N CYS A 426 18.33 -4.38 20.37
CA CYS A 426 19.62 -5.00 20.01
C CYS A 426 20.84 -4.07 20.12
N GLY A 427 20.69 -2.87 20.71
CA GLY A 427 21.75 -1.87 20.74
C GLY A 427 22.17 -1.48 19.32
N ASP A 428 23.46 -1.27 19.10
CA ASP A 428 23.99 -1.01 17.75
C ASP A 428 24.29 -2.30 16.96
N ASN A 429 23.95 -3.49 17.49
CA ASN A 429 24.22 -4.78 16.82
C ASN A 429 23.13 -5.18 15.81
N PHE A 430 22.90 -4.31 14.83
CA PHE A 430 22.10 -4.59 13.64
C PHE A 430 22.67 -3.87 12.42
N VAL A 431 22.27 -4.31 11.23
CA VAL A 431 22.58 -3.65 9.96
C VAL A 431 21.33 -3.05 9.35
N ILE A 432 21.47 -1.95 8.60
CA ILE A 432 20.36 -1.29 7.92
C ILE A 432 20.42 -1.63 6.43
N ALA A 433 19.30 -2.11 5.89
CA ALA A 433 19.11 -2.41 4.48
C ALA A 433 18.17 -1.37 3.83
N SER A 434 18.68 -0.15 3.58
CA SER A 434 17.91 0.96 2.99
C SER A 434 18.25 1.20 1.53
N LEU A 435 17.22 1.25 0.67
CA LEU A 435 17.41 1.61 -0.74
C LEU A 435 17.90 3.05 -0.89
N ASP A 436 17.38 3.97 -0.07
CA ASP A 436 17.70 5.38 -0.19
C ASP A 436 19.17 5.64 0.20
N ASP A 437 19.69 4.94 1.21
CA ASP A 437 21.11 5.03 1.57
C ASP A 437 22.02 4.28 0.61
N PHE A 438 21.58 3.13 0.09
CA PHE A 438 22.37 2.36 -0.88
C PHE A 438 22.50 3.04 -2.23
N ARG A 439 21.54 3.89 -2.65
CA ARG A 439 21.72 4.73 -3.84
C ARG A 439 22.86 5.73 -3.66
N LYS A 440 23.04 6.29 -2.46
CA LYS A 440 24.13 7.24 -2.15
C LYS A 440 25.53 6.61 -2.23
N GLN A 441 25.63 5.28 -2.26
CA GLN A 441 26.89 4.56 -2.45
C GLN A 441 27.32 4.45 -3.92
N SER A 442 26.45 4.82 -4.86
CA SER A 442 26.77 4.90 -6.29
C SER A 442 27.47 6.22 -6.62
N ASP A 443 28.58 6.13 -7.35
CA ASP A 443 29.29 7.30 -7.87
C ASP A 443 28.40 8.04 -8.89
N LEU A 444 27.67 7.30 -9.74
CA LEU A 444 26.79 7.86 -10.75
C LEU A 444 25.58 8.60 -10.15
N TYR A 445 25.09 8.17 -8.99
CA TYR A 445 24.05 8.91 -8.24
C TYR A 445 24.54 10.30 -7.82
N THR A 446 25.82 10.45 -7.47
CA THR A 446 26.42 11.75 -7.14
C THR A 446 26.35 12.70 -8.33
N VAL A 447 26.60 12.22 -9.55
CA VAL A 447 26.53 13.05 -10.77
C VAL A 447 25.10 13.42 -11.13
N LEU A 448 24.16 12.47 -11.08
CA LEU A 448 22.74 12.72 -11.34
C LEU A 448 22.16 13.79 -10.40
N THR A 449 22.48 13.66 -9.11
CA THR A 449 22.04 14.62 -8.09
C THR A 449 22.70 16.00 -8.24
N ALA A 450 23.98 16.07 -8.63
CA ALA A 450 24.68 17.32 -8.92
C ALA A 450 24.16 18.02 -10.19
N ALA A 451 23.69 17.25 -11.17
CA ALA A 451 23.01 17.77 -12.36
C ALA A 451 21.55 18.19 -12.10
N ASN A 452 21.05 18.06 -10.87
CA ASN A 452 19.64 18.29 -10.51
C ASN A 452 18.68 17.46 -11.39
N HIS A 453 19.06 16.23 -11.75
CA HIS A 453 18.23 15.32 -12.53
C HIS A 453 17.59 14.30 -11.60
N HIS A 454 16.26 14.30 -11.51
CA HIS A 454 15.51 13.48 -10.56
C HIS A 454 14.44 12.58 -11.19
N SER A 455 14.10 12.76 -12.48
CA SER A 455 13.13 11.89 -13.14
C SER A 455 13.56 10.43 -13.15
N ASP A 456 14.83 10.21 -13.49
CA ASP A 456 15.36 8.87 -13.80
C ASP A 456 16.43 8.40 -12.81
N ASP A 457 16.86 9.21 -11.82
CA ASP A 457 17.89 8.77 -10.85
C ASP A 457 17.42 7.57 -10.01
N TYR A 458 16.14 7.55 -9.65
CA TYR A 458 15.47 6.44 -8.98
C TYR A 458 15.50 5.15 -9.78
N ILE A 459 15.34 5.24 -11.11
CA ILE A 459 15.24 4.08 -12.02
C ILE A 459 16.64 3.64 -12.45
N TYR A 460 17.51 4.58 -12.80
CA TYR A 460 18.85 4.33 -13.29
C TYR A 460 19.72 3.66 -12.23
N VAL A 461 19.66 4.14 -10.97
CA VAL A 461 20.48 3.62 -9.85
C VAL A 461 19.80 2.46 -9.10
N GLU A 462 18.50 2.23 -9.34
CA GLU A 462 17.73 1.18 -8.67
C GLU A 462 18.38 -0.21 -8.71
N PRO A 463 18.91 -0.69 -9.86
CA PRO A 463 19.49 -2.02 -9.95
C PRO A 463 20.68 -2.23 -9.01
N PHE A 464 21.54 -1.23 -8.85
CA PHE A 464 22.66 -1.25 -7.90
C PHE A 464 22.18 -1.29 -6.45
N ALA A 465 21.29 -0.38 -6.06
CA ALA A 465 20.78 -0.31 -4.69
C ALA A 465 19.98 -1.57 -4.31
N ASN A 466 19.16 -2.10 -5.22
CA ASN A 466 18.42 -3.35 -5.00
C ASN A 466 19.37 -4.55 -4.83
N ARG A 467 20.45 -4.63 -5.62
CA ARG A 467 21.43 -5.70 -5.47
C ARG A 467 22.17 -5.59 -4.13
N LEU A 468 22.64 -4.40 -3.76
CA LEU A 468 23.29 -4.18 -2.47
C LEU A 468 22.37 -4.60 -1.32
N ARG A 469 21.09 -4.20 -1.38
CA ARG A 469 20.09 -4.58 -0.37
C ARG A 469 19.87 -6.09 -0.28
N HIS A 470 19.88 -6.78 -1.41
CA HIS A 470 19.79 -8.23 -1.43
C HIS A 470 21.05 -8.89 -0.83
N LEU A 471 22.25 -8.42 -1.16
CA LEU A 471 23.51 -8.95 -0.61
C LEU A 471 23.59 -8.75 0.92
N VAL A 472 23.21 -7.56 1.41
CA VAL A 472 23.14 -7.28 2.85
C VAL A 472 22.14 -8.22 3.54
N ALA A 473 20.96 -8.43 2.95
CA ALA A 473 19.97 -9.36 3.49
C ALA A 473 20.45 -10.83 3.50
N GLU A 474 21.11 -11.29 2.44
CA GLU A 474 21.70 -12.63 2.40
C GLU A 474 22.82 -12.81 3.42
N GLN A 475 23.70 -11.81 3.56
CA GLN A 475 24.78 -11.85 4.54
C GLN A 475 24.27 -11.82 5.98
N ALA A 476 23.24 -11.01 6.26
CA ALA A 476 22.58 -10.98 7.56
C ALA A 476 22.03 -12.36 7.93
N LYS A 477 21.33 -13.03 7.00
CA LYS A 477 20.82 -14.40 7.19
C LYS A 477 21.96 -15.40 7.45
N ARG A 478 23.02 -15.38 6.64
CA ARG A 478 24.16 -16.31 6.76
C ARG A 478 24.92 -16.14 8.07
N LYS A 479 25.07 -14.90 8.54
CA LYS A 479 25.83 -14.58 9.76
C LYS A 479 24.95 -14.50 11.02
N CYS A 480 23.64 -14.72 10.91
CA CYS A 480 22.65 -14.55 11.98
C CYS A 480 22.74 -13.18 12.67
N ILE A 481 22.85 -12.11 11.89
CA ILE A 481 22.94 -10.72 12.40
C ILE A 481 21.58 -10.03 12.25
N ASN A 482 21.18 -9.27 13.27
CA ASN A 482 19.92 -8.51 13.25
C ASN A 482 19.92 -7.53 12.07
N ILE A 483 18.76 -7.32 11.47
CA ILE A 483 18.62 -6.44 10.30
C ILE A 483 17.38 -5.56 10.42
N LEU A 484 17.56 -4.27 10.16
CA LEU A 484 16.48 -3.35 9.87
C LEU A 484 16.33 -3.23 8.36
N TYR A 485 15.20 -3.69 7.85
CA TYR A 485 14.88 -3.67 6.43
C TYR A 485 13.97 -2.47 6.13
N ASP A 486 14.58 -1.42 5.59
CA ASP A 486 13.86 -0.18 5.29
C ASP A 486 13.09 -0.30 3.96
N GLY A 487 11.86 0.20 4.01
CA GLY A 487 10.88 0.09 2.95
C GLY A 487 9.53 0.62 3.38
N THR A 488 8.62 0.71 2.41
CA THR A 488 7.22 1.07 2.69
C THR A 488 6.39 -0.13 3.13
N CYS A 489 6.82 -1.36 2.78
CA CYS A 489 6.05 -2.59 2.97
C CYS A 489 4.67 -2.56 2.27
N ILE A 490 4.55 -1.73 1.22
CA ILE A 490 3.28 -1.43 0.54
C ILE A 490 3.44 -1.52 -0.99
N PRO A 491 2.70 -2.41 -1.68
CA PRO A 491 1.85 -3.46 -1.13
C PRO A 491 2.67 -4.54 -0.40
N TYR A 492 2.10 -5.17 0.63
CA TYR A 492 2.75 -6.26 1.38
C TYR A 492 2.96 -7.50 0.50
N ASN A 493 1.90 -7.92 -0.21
CA ASN A 493 1.93 -9.05 -1.13
C ASN A 493 2.34 -8.62 -2.56
N PRO A 494 3.09 -9.46 -3.30
CA PRO A 494 3.77 -10.69 -2.85
C PRO A 494 5.14 -10.41 -2.22
N ARG A 495 5.79 -9.29 -2.59
CA ARG A 495 7.22 -9.03 -2.35
C ARG A 495 7.64 -9.12 -0.87
N TYR A 496 6.95 -8.43 0.03
CA TYR A 496 7.38 -8.34 1.43
C TYR A 496 6.97 -9.59 2.22
N LYS A 497 5.87 -10.24 1.84
CA LYS A 497 5.51 -11.58 2.32
C LYS A 497 6.62 -12.60 2.05
N ASP A 498 7.19 -12.60 0.86
CA ASP A 498 8.30 -13.51 0.53
C ASP A 498 9.55 -13.21 1.36
N ILE A 499 9.86 -11.94 1.60
CA ILE A 499 10.97 -11.53 2.47
C ILE A 499 10.72 -12.01 3.91
N MET A 500 9.52 -11.78 4.46
CA MET A 500 9.14 -12.27 5.80
C MET A 500 9.33 -13.78 5.92
N LYS A 501 8.80 -14.54 4.94
CA LYS A 501 8.97 -15.99 4.87
C LYS A 501 10.44 -16.41 4.85
N GLN A 502 11.27 -15.77 4.02
CA GLN A 502 12.68 -16.13 3.92
C GLN A 502 13.45 -15.92 5.22
N PHE A 503 13.20 -14.83 5.94
CA PHE A 503 13.86 -14.56 7.22
C PHE A 503 13.33 -15.46 8.33
N TYR A 504 12.02 -15.68 8.40
CA TYR A 504 11.42 -16.62 9.34
C TYR A 504 12.00 -18.03 9.19
N LEU A 505 12.09 -18.52 7.95
CA LEU A 505 12.70 -19.83 7.64
C LEU A 505 14.21 -19.87 7.93
N ALA A 506 14.89 -18.73 7.95
CA ALA A 506 16.28 -18.61 8.37
C ALA A 506 16.45 -18.49 9.90
N GLY A 507 15.37 -18.67 10.68
CA GLY A 507 15.40 -18.66 12.15
C GLY A 507 15.28 -17.28 12.78
N PHE A 508 14.91 -16.25 12.01
CA PHE A 508 14.76 -14.90 12.55
C PHE A 508 13.40 -14.72 13.22
N HIS A 509 13.38 -13.96 14.31
CA HIS A 509 12.16 -13.35 14.81
C HIS A 509 11.79 -12.17 13.90
N THR A 510 10.62 -12.25 13.26
CA THR A 510 10.17 -11.26 12.27
C THR A 510 9.20 -10.26 12.89
N GLU A 511 9.53 -8.98 12.79
CA GLU A 511 8.75 -7.87 13.34
C GLU A 511 8.46 -6.83 12.25
N ILE A 512 7.20 -6.38 12.15
CA ILE A 512 6.81 -5.22 11.36
C ILE A 512 6.41 -4.11 12.31
N THR A 513 7.07 -2.95 12.18
CA THR A 513 6.59 -1.72 12.81
C THR A 513 6.03 -0.82 11.72
N ALA A 514 4.71 -0.61 11.79
CA ALA A 514 3.99 0.31 10.94
C ALA A 514 3.90 1.69 11.61
N VAL A 515 4.12 2.75 10.84
CA VAL A 515 3.86 4.13 11.27
C VAL A 515 2.83 4.76 10.35
N ASP A 516 1.76 5.27 10.93
CA ASP A 516 0.71 5.98 10.24
C ASP A 516 0.75 7.48 10.49
N ALA A 517 0.41 8.23 9.46
CA ALA A 517 0.18 9.66 9.51
C ALA A 517 -1.05 10.02 8.67
N PHE A 518 -1.69 11.14 9.02
CA PHE A 518 -2.78 11.69 8.23
C PHE A 518 -2.28 12.20 6.88
N LEU A 519 -3.00 11.86 5.82
CA LEU A 519 -2.73 12.36 4.47
C LEU A 519 -3.06 13.83 4.35
N VAL A 520 -4.24 14.20 4.87
CA VAL A 520 -4.83 15.54 4.91
C VAL A 520 -5.51 15.70 6.27
N LYS A 521 -5.55 16.90 6.83
CA LYS A 521 -6.23 17.14 8.12
C LYS A 521 -7.74 17.07 7.90
N PRO A 522 -8.49 16.28 8.68
CA PRO A 522 -9.94 16.36 8.66
C PRO A 522 -10.39 17.73 9.18
N ALA A 523 -11.31 18.38 8.45
CA ALA A 523 -11.90 19.64 8.88
C ALA A 523 -12.53 19.52 10.29
N GLY A 524 -12.16 20.44 11.19
CA GLY A 524 -12.63 20.49 12.58
C GLY A 524 -11.89 19.58 13.56
N ARG A 525 -10.73 19.04 13.16
CA ARG A 525 -9.81 18.24 14.00
C ARG A 525 -8.38 18.78 13.96
N GLU A 526 -8.20 20.02 13.53
CA GLU A 526 -6.89 20.67 13.37
C GLU A 526 -6.14 20.75 14.69
N ASP A 527 -6.85 21.01 15.79
CA ASP A 527 -6.29 21.10 17.15
C ASP A 527 -5.79 19.75 17.68
N GLU A 528 -6.32 18.63 17.17
CA GLU A 528 -5.87 17.27 17.53
C GLU A 528 -4.55 16.90 16.81
N LEU A 529 -4.21 17.60 15.73
CA LEU A 529 -3.14 17.26 14.80
C LEU A 529 -2.08 18.37 14.76
N GLN A 530 -1.13 18.31 15.69
CA GLN A 530 -0.06 19.31 15.78
C GLN A 530 0.89 19.29 14.57
N ARG A 531 1.13 18.10 13.99
CA ARG A 531 2.05 17.94 12.85
C ARG A 531 1.41 18.37 11.53
N SER A 532 2.23 18.92 10.62
CA SER A 532 1.86 19.07 9.21
C SER A 532 1.57 17.71 8.59
N VAL A 533 0.51 17.64 7.79
CA VAL A 533 0.10 16.39 7.14
C VAL A 533 1.05 16.02 6.02
N VAL A 534 0.98 14.76 5.58
CA VAL A 534 1.90 14.23 4.56
C VAL A 534 1.86 15.07 3.29
N ALA A 535 0.68 15.49 2.84
CA ALA A 535 0.52 16.32 1.64
C ALA A 535 1.29 17.65 1.75
N GLU A 536 1.18 18.34 2.88
CA GLU A 536 1.89 19.60 3.14
C GLU A 536 3.39 19.37 3.28
N SER A 537 3.81 18.35 4.00
CA SER A 537 5.23 18.01 4.19
C SER A 537 5.92 17.69 2.85
N VAL A 538 5.23 17.01 1.93
CA VAL A 538 5.72 16.75 0.57
C VAL A 538 5.84 18.05 -0.24
N LYS A 539 4.83 18.93 -0.16
CA LYS A 539 4.85 20.24 -0.83
C LYS A 539 5.97 21.14 -0.31
N GLU A 540 6.15 21.21 1.00
CA GLU A 540 7.20 21.98 1.65
C GLU A 540 8.58 21.45 1.29
N ARG A 541 8.79 20.13 1.37
CA ARG A 541 10.05 19.51 0.96
C ARG A 541 10.38 19.79 -0.50
N PHE A 542 9.39 19.75 -1.39
CA PHE A 542 9.58 20.10 -2.79
C PHE A 542 9.99 21.57 -2.96
N LYS A 543 9.31 22.51 -2.27
CA LYS A 543 9.69 23.93 -2.30
C LYS A 543 11.11 24.18 -1.79
N THR A 544 11.52 23.49 -0.73
CA THR A 544 12.83 23.72 -0.09
C THR A 544 13.97 23.02 -0.83
N THR A 545 13.74 21.84 -1.40
CA THR A 545 14.82 20.98 -1.91
C THR A 545 14.73 20.67 -3.40
N GLY A 546 13.64 21.05 -4.08
CA GLY A 546 13.31 20.56 -5.42
C GLY A 546 12.97 19.07 -5.48
N ARG A 547 12.93 18.37 -4.32
CA ARG A 547 12.75 16.91 -4.24
C ARG A 547 11.56 16.53 -3.38
N ALA A 548 10.62 15.80 -3.97
CA ALA A 548 9.57 15.09 -3.23
C ALA A 548 9.02 13.94 -4.09
N LEU A 549 8.51 12.87 -3.51
CA LEU A 549 7.94 11.79 -4.31
C LEU A 549 6.71 12.29 -5.10
N PRO A 550 6.48 11.78 -6.33
CA PRO A 550 5.31 12.16 -7.11
C PRO A 550 4.02 11.99 -6.31
N TRP A 551 3.07 12.89 -6.50
CA TRP A 551 1.79 12.90 -5.76
C TRP A 551 1.10 11.54 -5.81
N VAL A 552 0.98 10.95 -7.00
CA VAL A 552 0.35 9.64 -7.20
C VAL A 552 1.01 8.53 -6.39
N VAL A 553 2.35 8.53 -6.28
CA VAL A 553 3.09 7.54 -5.49
C VAL A 553 2.86 7.78 -4.00
N THR A 554 2.92 9.03 -3.56
CA THR A 554 2.69 9.41 -2.16
C THR A 554 1.30 8.98 -1.70
N ILE A 555 0.26 9.33 -2.47
CA ILE A 555 -1.13 8.99 -2.17
C ILE A 555 -1.34 7.47 -2.19
N ASP A 556 -0.86 6.77 -3.22
CA ASP A 556 -1.00 5.32 -3.34
C ASP A 556 -0.44 4.57 -2.12
N LYS A 557 0.77 4.94 -1.66
CA LYS A 557 1.38 4.28 -0.50
C LYS A 557 0.58 4.50 0.77
N HIS A 558 -0.01 5.68 0.97
CA HIS A 558 -0.80 5.93 2.18
C HIS A 558 -2.17 5.27 2.14
N ILE A 559 -2.90 5.35 1.02
CA ILE A 559 -4.23 4.73 0.88
C ILE A 559 -4.13 3.21 0.98
N ARG A 560 -3.06 2.59 0.49
CA ARG A 560 -2.86 1.12 0.57
C ARG A 560 -2.28 0.64 1.90
N ALA A 561 -1.79 1.52 2.77
CA ALA A 561 -1.18 1.13 4.04
C ALA A 561 -2.07 0.24 4.92
N PRO A 562 -3.38 0.52 5.10
CA PRO A 562 -4.28 -0.33 5.89
C PRO A 562 -4.39 -1.74 5.31
N ARG A 563 -4.43 -1.86 3.97
CA ARG A 563 -4.48 -3.15 3.31
C ARG A 563 -3.23 -3.98 3.53
N SER A 564 -2.05 -3.36 3.40
CA SER A 564 -0.80 -4.02 3.73
C SER A 564 -0.73 -4.46 5.18
N PHE A 565 -1.18 -3.61 6.11
CA PHE A 565 -1.14 -3.89 7.54
C PHE A 565 -2.01 -5.09 7.92
N LEU A 566 -3.27 -5.11 7.49
CA LEU A 566 -4.18 -6.23 7.77
C LEU A 566 -3.74 -7.53 7.06
N ALA A 567 -3.21 -7.43 5.84
CA ALA A 567 -2.66 -8.61 5.16
C ALA A 567 -1.42 -9.18 5.88
N ALA A 568 -0.55 -8.33 6.43
CA ALA A 568 0.61 -8.76 7.22
C ALA A 568 0.17 -9.35 8.58
N LEU A 569 -0.88 -8.80 9.19
CA LEU A 569 -1.46 -9.32 10.41
C LEU A 569 -1.94 -10.77 10.27
N GLU A 570 -2.33 -11.22 9.08
CA GLU A 570 -2.69 -12.63 8.81
C GLU A 570 -1.50 -13.53 8.44
N ASP A 571 -0.28 -12.99 8.28
CA ASP A 571 0.87 -13.78 7.84
C ASP A 571 1.43 -14.66 8.97
N TYR A 572 1.44 -15.97 8.76
CA TYR A 572 1.93 -16.95 9.73
C TYR A 572 3.46 -16.88 9.93
N HIS A 573 4.22 -16.30 9.00
CA HIS A 573 5.67 -16.09 9.15
C HIS A 573 6.03 -14.79 9.88
N LEU A 574 5.03 -13.98 10.29
CA LEU A 574 5.27 -12.75 11.05
C LEU A 574 5.15 -13.03 12.56
N ASN A 575 6.16 -12.72 13.37
CA ASN A 575 6.04 -12.94 14.82
C ASN A 575 5.32 -11.78 15.51
N LYS A 576 5.62 -10.54 15.12
CA LYS A 576 5.09 -9.33 15.76
C LYS A 576 4.72 -8.26 14.74
N ILE A 577 3.59 -7.58 14.95
CA ILE A 577 3.25 -6.35 14.24
C ILE A 577 2.74 -5.29 15.20
N SER A 578 3.22 -4.06 15.02
CA SER A 578 2.81 -2.90 15.82
C SER A 578 2.49 -1.72 14.91
N LEU A 579 1.52 -0.90 15.32
CA LEU A 579 1.12 0.32 14.63
C LEU A 579 1.31 1.52 15.54
N PHE A 580 2.12 2.47 15.09
CA PHE A 580 2.30 3.77 15.72
C PHE A 580 1.58 4.85 14.92
N ALA A 581 1.07 5.85 15.63
CA ALA A 581 0.61 7.09 15.04
C ALA A 581 1.66 8.19 15.21
N ASN A 582 1.74 9.06 14.21
CA ASN A 582 2.65 10.18 14.15
C ASN A 582 1.87 11.48 13.97
N ASP A 583 1.03 11.77 14.95
CA ASP A 583 0.08 12.89 14.92
C ASP A 583 0.57 14.08 15.80
N GLY A 584 1.44 13.80 16.78
CA GLY A 584 2.01 14.78 17.72
C GLY A 584 3.27 15.48 17.19
N ALA A 585 4.00 16.15 18.10
CA ALA A 585 5.25 16.80 17.76
C ALA A 585 6.31 15.79 17.25
N ARG A 586 7.39 16.31 16.66
CA ARG A 586 8.49 15.47 16.14
C ARG A 586 8.97 14.49 17.22
N ASN A 587 9.07 13.21 16.87
CA ASN A 587 9.46 12.09 17.75
C ASN A 587 8.48 11.76 18.88
N GLN A 588 7.23 12.24 18.83
CA GLN A 588 6.17 11.84 19.77
C GLN A 588 5.23 10.80 19.14
N HIS A 589 5.81 9.68 18.72
CA HIS A 589 5.03 8.55 18.22
C HIS A 589 4.32 7.86 19.39
N TYR A 590 3.06 7.47 19.21
CA TYR A 590 2.34 6.70 20.22
C TYR A 590 1.80 5.39 19.66
N LEU A 591 1.78 4.36 20.49
CA LEU A 591 1.32 3.03 20.10
C LEU A 591 -0.21 3.02 19.96
N VAL A 592 -0.69 2.68 18.77
CA VAL A 592 -2.12 2.57 18.44
C VAL A 592 -2.61 1.14 18.64
N ALA A 593 -1.81 0.16 18.19
CA ALA A 593 -2.14 -1.25 18.29
C ALA A 593 -0.88 -2.13 18.21
N GLU A 594 -0.94 -3.33 18.78
CA GLU A 594 0.10 -4.34 18.63
C GLU A 594 -0.47 -5.77 18.68
N SER A 595 0.21 -6.72 18.03
CA SER A 595 -0.22 -8.12 18.00
C SER A 595 0.39 -8.95 19.12
N PHE A 596 -0.38 -9.92 19.61
CA PHE A 596 0.07 -10.99 20.49
C PHE A 596 -0.40 -12.35 19.96
N THR A 597 0.28 -13.41 20.36
CA THR A 597 -0.18 -14.78 20.13
C THR A 597 -0.81 -15.29 21.42
N PHE A 598 -2.12 -15.49 21.42
CA PHE A 598 -2.88 -15.93 22.58
C PHE A 598 -3.48 -17.31 22.37
N ASN A 599 -3.53 -18.07 23.46
CA ASN A 599 -4.29 -19.31 23.51
C ASN A 599 -5.80 -19.03 23.65
N THR A 600 -6.61 -20.08 23.60
CA THR A 600 -8.09 -19.96 23.70
C THR A 600 -8.54 -19.36 25.03
N GLN A 601 -7.87 -19.67 26.14
CA GLN A 601 -8.23 -19.15 27.47
C GLN A 601 -8.02 -17.63 27.56
N GLN A 602 -6.85 -17.15 27.13
CA GLN A 602 -6.54 -15.72 27.06
C GLN A 602 -7.50 -14.97 26.12
N GLN A 603 -7.94 -15.60 25.04
CA GLN A 603 -8.95 -15.02 24.16
C GLN A 603 -10.31 -14.85 24.86
N GLU A 604 -10.74 -15.83 25.67
CA GLU A 604 -11.98 -15.70 26.45
C GLU A 604 -11.84 -14.67 27.58
N GLU A 605 -10.66 -14.54 28.18
CA GLU A 605 -10.36 -13.50 29.17
C GLU A 605 -10.54 -12.09 28.57
N ILE A 606 -10.01 -11.84 27.38
CA ILE A 606 -10.19 -10.59 26.63
C ILE A 606 -11.67 -10.31 26.36
N LYS A 607 -12.42 -11.33 25.94
CA LYS A 607 -13.88 -11.19 25.73
C LYS A 607 -14.60 -10.84 27.02
N SER A 608 -14.19 -11.44 28.15
CA SER A 608 -14.75 -11.15 29.46
C SER A 608 -14.50 -9.71 29.87
N HIS A 609 -13.25 -9.23 29.79
CA HIS A 609 -12.90 -7.84 30.10
C HIS A 609 -13.65 -6.83 29.24
N GLN A 610 -13.79 -7.10 27.93
CA GLN A 610 -14.55 -6.25 27.01
C GLN A 610 -16.04 -6.19 27.36
N ARG A 611 -16.64 -7.30 27.82
CA ARG A 611 -18.06 -7.34 28.25
C ARG A 611 -18.27 -6.63 29.58
N ASN A 612 -17.29 -6.74 30.48
CA ASN A 612 -17.34 -6.22 31.84
C ASN A 612 -16.76 -4.80 31.97
N THR A 613 -16.47 -4.11 30.85
CA THR A 613 -15.93 -2.74 30.82
C THR A 613 -14.66 -2.56 31.67
N THR A 614 -13.75 -3.53 31.60
CA THR A 614 -12.44 -3.50 32.28
C THR A 614 -11.27 -3.69 31.31
N PHE A 615 -11.52 -3.54 30.02
CA PHE A 615 -10.55 -3.90 28.99
C PHE A 615 -9.40 -2.91 28.89
N ALA A 616 -9.59 -1.62 29.18
CA ALA A 616 -8.51 -0.65 29.21
C ALA A 616 -7.52 -0.93 30.33
N ALA A 617 -8.00 -1.35 31.51
CA ALA A 617 -7.13 -1.77 32.61
C ALA A 617 -6.32 -3.02 32.23
N TYR A 618 -6.98 -4.00 31.61
CA TYR A 618 -6.30 -5.18 31.06
C TYR A 618 -5.23 -4.81 30.02
N CYS A 619 -5.54 -3.89 29.10
CA CYS A 619 -4.60 -3.39 28.09
C CYS A 619 -3.37 -2.72 28.72
N LYS A 620 -3.56 -1.89 29.77
CA LYS A 620 -2.46 -1.28 30.52
C LYS A 620 -1.57 -2.34 31.18
N ASN A 621 -2.20 -3.34 31.81
CA ASN A 621 -1.48 -4.46 32.42
C ASN A 621 -0.72 -5.30 31.39
N LEU A 622 -1.28 -5.52 30.19
CA LEU A 622 -0.59 -6.18 29.10
C LEU A 622 0.68 -5.41 28.70
N ILE A 623 0.59 -4.10 28.53
CA ILE A 623 1.75 -3.26 28.16
C ILE A 623 2.88 -3.40 29.19
N ILE A 624 2.54 -3.41 30.49
CA ILE A 624 3.51 -3.45 31.60
C ILE A 624 4.10 -4.85 31.80
N SER A 625 3.23 -5.88 31.79
CA SER A 625 3.61 -7.21 32.25
C SER A 625 4.03 -8.15 31.11
N HIS A 626 3.39 -8.08 29.94
CA HIS A 626 3.63 -9.05 28.86
C HIS A 626 5.04 -8.89 28.28
N PRO A 627 5.82 -9.98 28.13
CA PRO A 627 7.20 -9.91 27.62
C PRO A 627 7.27 -9.31 26.21
N ASP A 628 6.36 -9.71 25.31
CA ASP A 628 6.34 -9.22 23.92
C ASP A 628 5.75 -7.82 23.73
N SER A 629 5.56 -7.02 24.79
CA SER A 629 5.02 -5.66 24.68
C SER A 629 6.03 -4.73 23.99
N THR A 630 5.60 -4.04 22.92
CA THR A 630 6.49 -3.13 22.17
C THR A 630 6.95 -1.96 23.03
N LEU A 631 6.08 -1.37 23.87
CA LEU A 631 6.50 -0.27 24.75
C LEU A 631 7.45 -0.75 25.85
N LYS A 632 7.30 -1.99 26.31
CA LYS A 632 8.21 -2.60 27.29
C LYS A 632 9.61 -2.83 26.69
N HIS A 633 9.68 -3.25 25.43
CA HIS A 633 10.93 -3.32 24.70
C HIS A 633 11.58 -1.94 24.50
N LEU A 634 10.80 -0.95 24.06
CA LEU A 634 11.27 0.43 23.89
C LEU A 634 11.78 1.06 25.18
N SER A 635 11.14 0.75 26.31
CA SER A 635 11.52 1.25 27.62
C SER A 635 12.67 0.48 28.27
N GLN A 636 13.21 -0.57 27.60
CA GLN A 636 14.18 -1.50 28.18
C GLN A 636 13.72 -2.08 29.54
N ASN A 637 12.42 -2.37 29.67
CA ASN A 637 11.76 -2.83 30.91
C ASN A 637 11.76 -1.83 32.09
N HIS A 638 12.11 -0.55 31.90
CA HIS A 638 12.00 0.46 32.95
C HIS A 638 10.56 0.98 33.11
N ASN A 639 9.90 0.65 34.22
CA ASN A 639 8.48 0.98 34.47
C ASN A 639 8.14 2.47 34.31
N GLN A 640 8.99 3.39 34.81
CA GLN A 640 8.76 4.84 34.67
C GLN A 640 8.74 5.29 33.20
N ASN A 641 9.57 4.67 32.36
CA ASN A 641 9.62 4.94 30.92
C ASN A 641 8.40 4.33 30.21
N ILE A 642 7.95 3.14 30.61
CA ILE A 642 6.71 2.53 30.10
C ILE A 642 5.53 3.48 30.35
N GLU A 643 5.37 3.96 31.58
CA GLU A 643 4.29 4.89 31.93
C GLU A 643 4.36 6.19 31.12
N SER A 644 5.56 6.72 30.89
CA SER A 644 5.77 7.93 30.10
C SER A 644 5.39 7.72 28.63
N LEU A 645 5.77 6.59 28.04
CA LEU A 645 5.38 6.22 26.67
C LEU A 645 3.87 5.95 26.56
N MET A 646 3.26 5.34 27.57
CA MET A 646 1.81 5.12 27.61
C MET A 646 1.02 6.43 27.65
N LYS A 647 1.53 7.44 28.37
CA LYS A 647 0.91 8.78 28.45
C LYS A 647 0.90 9.53 27.11
N LEU A 648 1.72 9.13 26.14
CA LEU A 648 1.69 9.70 24.79
C LEU A 648 0.42 9.32 24.02
N ASN A 649 -0.26 8.21 24.39
CA ASN A 649 -1.55 7.88 23.79
C ASN A 649 -2.64 8.77 24.42
N PRO A 650 -3.25 9.69 23.65
CA PRO A 650 -4.12 10.74 24.21
C PRO A 650 -5.43 10.21 24.78
N SER A 651 -5.80 8.94 24.51
CA SER A 651 -7.11 8.40 24.89
C SER A 651 -7.07 6.88 25.12
N LEU A 652 -6.15 6.42 25.98
CA LEU A 652 -6.13 5.02 26.46
C LEU A 652 -7.17 4.81 27.58
N ILE A 653 -8.45 4.79 27.17
CA ILE A 653 -9.63 4.69 28.03
C ILE A 653 -10.58 3.59 27.53
N GLU A 654 -11.53 3.18 28.37
CA GLU A 654 -12.41 2.04 28.10
C GLU A 654 -13.19 2.19 26.79
N GLU A 655 -13.69 3.38 26.49
CA GLU A 655 -14.49 3.67 25.29
C GLU A 655 -13.70 3.60 23.99
N ASN A 656 -12.36 3.62 24.08
CA ASN A 656 -11.46 3.73 22.94
C ASN A 656 -10.49 2.54 22.81
N VAL A 657 -10.70 1.45 23.54
CA VAL A 657 -9.96 0.19 23.37
C VAL A 657 -10.80 -0.88 22.68
N ALA A 658 -10.13 -1.70 21.88
CA ALA A 658 -10.74 -2.80 21.12
C ALA A 658 -9.71 -3.89 20.82
N TYR A 659 -10.12 -4.95 20.13
CA TYR A 659 -9.20 -5.94 19.60
C TYR A 659 -9.72 -6.52 18.29
N LEU A 660 -8.84 -7.17 17.52
CA LEU A 660 -9.19 -8.03 16.39
C LEU A 660 -8.57 -9.40 16.59
N THR A 661 -9.16 -10.46 16.02
CA THR A 661 -8.65 -11.82 16.15
C THR A 661 -8.56 -12.53 14.81
N TYR A 662 -7.43 -13.18 14.59
CA TYR A 662 -7.13 -13.97 13.41
C TYR A 662 -6.60 -15.33 13.86
N ARG A 663 -7.08 -16.41 13.23
CA ARG A 663 -6.61 -17.77 13.55
C ARG A 663 -5.23 -17.99 12.93
N ASN A 664 -4.33 -18.60 13.68
CA ASN A 664 -3.01 -19.02 13.24
C ASN A 664 -2.81 -20.51 13.57
N GLN A 665 -1.85 -21.17 12.92
CA GLN A 665 -1.48 -22.58 13.19
C GLN A 665 -1.03 -22.79 14.65
N HIS A 666 -0.51 -21.74 15.30
CA HIS A 666 0.03 -21.79 16.65
C HIS A 666 -0.89 -21.16 17.72
N GLY A 667 -2.14 -20.86 17.40
CA GLY A 667 -3.10 -20.23 18.33
C GLY A 667 -3.90 -19.10 17.66
N ASN A 668 -4.26 -18.08 18.43
CA ASN A 668 -4.96 -16.91 17.89
C ASN A 668 -4.02 -15.71 17.88
N ARG A 669 -3.77 -15.12 16.72
CA ARG A 669 -3.16 -13.80 16.67
C ARG A 669 -4.21 -12.76 17.02
N VAL A 670 -3.96 -12.02 18.08
CA VAL A 670 -4.86 -10.98 18.57
C VAL A 670 -4.17 -9.63 18.43
N LEU A 671 -4.77 -8.73 17.66
CA LEU A 671 -4.35 -7.32 17.62
C LEU A 671 -5.06 -6.59 18.74
N ILE A 672 -4.34 -6.16 19.77
CA ILE A 672 -4.85 -5.30 20.82
C ILE A 672 -4.80 -3.86 20.32
N ILE A 673 -5.92 -3.15 20.42
CA ILE A 673 -6.09 -1.77 19.95
C ILE A 673 -6.20 -0.86 21.16
N TYR A 674 -5.19 -0.01 21.34
CA TYR A 674 -5.08 0.97 22.41
C TYR A 674 -5.73 2.32 22.05
N ASN A 675 -6.05 2.54 20.77
CA ASN A 675 -6.78 3.71 20.29
C ASN A 675 -7.66 3.35 19.08
N THR A 676 -8.93 3.05 19.35
CA THR A 676 -9.91 2.56 18.37
C THR A 676 -10.28 3.64 17.36
N GLN A 677 -10.42 4.89 17.79
CA GLN A 677 -10.64 6.02 16.89
C GLN A 677 -9.52 6.13 15.86
N ARG A 678 -8.27 6.01 16.30
CA ARG A 678 -7.14 6.11 15.37
C ARG A 678 -7.04 4.92 14.41
N ILE A 679 -7.42 3.71 14.83
CA ILE A 679 -7.56 2.56 13.92
C ILE A 679 -8.67 2.80 12.90
N VAL A 680 -9.82 3.36 13.31
CA VAL A 680 -10.89 3.75 12.36
C VAL A 680 -10.35 4.74 11.34
N ASP A 681 -9.63 5.78 11.80
CA ASP A 681 -9.06 6.79 10.93
C ASP A 681 -8.05 6.20 9.93
N PHE A 682 -7.20 5.27 10.41
CA PHE A 682 -6.26 4.54 9.58
C PHE A 682 -6.98 3.72 8.50
N ILE A 683 -8.01 2.95 8.86
CA ILE A 683 -8.77 2.13 7.90
C ILE A 683 -9.54 3.00 6.91
N GLU A 684 -10.20 4.07 7.36
CA GLU A 684 -10.97 4.97 6.50
C GLU A 684 -10.10 5.68 5.45
N LYS A 685 -8.81 5.87 5.71
CA LYS A 685 -7.85 6.39 4.72
C LYS A 685 -7.81 5.56 3.44
N SER A 686 -8.03 4.24 3.52
CA SER A 686 -8.09 3.36 2.34
C SER A 686 -9.32 3.59 1.44
N GLN A 687 -10.29 4.37 1.91
CA GLN A 687 -11.54 4.68 1.22
C GLN A 687 -11.44 6.00 0.44
N LEU A 688 -10.27 6.63 0.43
CA LEU A 688 -9.97 7.78 -0.43
C LEU A 688 -9.76 7.37 -1.88
N ASN A 689 -9.92 8.32 -2.79
CA ASN A 689 -9.71 8.13 -4.21
C ASN A 689 -8.21 8.22 -4.57
N PRO A 690 -7.57 7.12 -5.00
CA PRO A 690 -6.15 7.15 -5.36
C PRO A 690 -5.87 7.90 -6.67
N ASN A 691 -6.89 8.15 -7.49
CA ASN A 691 -6.75 8.79 -8.80
C ASN A 691 -6.89 10.32 -8.75
N ALA A 692 -7.04 10.89 -7.55
CA ALA A 692 -7.18 12.33 -7.39
C ALA A 692 -5.84 13.04 -7.62
N SER A 693 -5.84 14.06 -8.48
CA SER A 693 -4.67 14.91 -8.70
C SER A 693 -4.44 15.89 -7.55
N GLY A 694 -5.45 16.20 -6.74
CA GLY A 694 -5.35 17.10 -5.59
C GLY A 694 -6.21 16.67 -4.40
N GLU A 695 -6.06 17.38 -3.28
CA GLU A 695 -6.66 17.02 -1.99
C GLU A 695 -8.20 16.97 -2.04
N LYS A 696 -8.86 17.95 -2.66
CA LYS A 696 -10.33 17.97 -2.81
C LYS A 696 -10.84 16.70 -3.52
N GLY A 697 -10.13 16.25 -4.55
CA GLY A 697 -10.48 15.06 -5.32
C GLY A 697 -10.36 13.74 -4.54
N LEU A 698 -9.55 13.69 -3.48
CA LEU A 698 -9.37 12.47 -2.67
C LEU A 698 -10.71 12.00 -2.09
N LEU A 699 -11.62 12.92 -1.77
CA LEU A 699 -12.92 12.60 -1.17
C LEU A 699 -13.95 12.10 -2.18
N HIS A 700 -13.71 12.22 -3.49
CA HIS A 700 -14.64 11.72 -4.50
C HIS A 700 -14.74 10.20 -4.41
N LYS A 701 -15.94 9.64 -4.22
CA LYS A 701 -16.11 8.19 -4.07
C LYS A 701 -15.81 7.44 -5.39
N PRO A 702 -14.77 6.60 -5.43
CA PRO A 702 -14.62 5.64 -6.53
C PRO A 702 -15.81 4.68 -6.60
N GLU A 703 -15.98 4.04 -7.76
CA GLU A 703 -17.05 3.05 -7.99
C GLU A 703 -16.99 1.88 -6.99
N SER A 704 -15.80 1.54 -6.51
CA SER A 704 -15.59 0.52 -5.47
C SER A 704 -16.29 0.85 -4.15
N LEU A 705 -16.68 2.12 -3.93
CA LEU A 705 -17.41 2.59 -2.75
C LEU A 705 -18.87 2.94 -3.04
N ALA A 706 -19.40 2.57 -4.21
CA ALA A 706 -20.79 2.85 -4.59
C ALA A 706 -21.83 2.25 -3.62
N PHE A 707 -21.47 1.30 -2.75
CA PHE A 707 -22.37 0.75 -1.74
C PHE A 707 -22.36 1.51 -0.40
N ASP A 708 -21.36 2.36 -0.14
CA ASP A 708 -21.25 3.11 1.12
C ASP A 708 -22.17 4.33 1.12
N VAL A 709 -23.30 4.17 1.80
CA VAL A 709 -24.30 5.22 2.00
C VAL A 709 -24.10 5.84 3.38
N ASP A 710 -23.67 7.11 3.37
CA ASP A 710 -23.50 7.92 4.56
C ASP A 710 -24.70 8.84 4.77
N PRO A 711 -25.54 8.59 5.81
CA PRO A 711 -26.78 9.37 6.01
C PRO A 711 -26.55 10.82 6.42
N LEU A 712 -25.30 11.18 6.78
CA LEU A 712 -24.93 12.55 7.12
C LEU A 712 -24.26 13.26 5.94
N GLY A 713 -24.06 12.59 4.81
CA GLY A 713 -23.44 13.18 3.63
C GLY A 713 -24.46 14.01 2.83
N GLN A 714 -24.16 15.29 2.61
CA GLN A 714 -24.98 16.11 1.71
C GLN A 714 -24.78 15.74 0.24
N LYS A 715 -23.60 15.23 -0.12
CA LYS A 715 -23.23 14.85 -1.49
C LYS A 715 -22.88 13.35 -1.52
N PRO A 716 -23.77 12.46 -2.00
CA PRO A 716 -23.56 11.00 -1.88
C PRO A 716 -22.36 10.45 -2.66
N TRP A 717 -21.88 11.16 -3.67
CA TRP A 717 -20.63 10.88 -4.40
C TRP A 717 -19.36 11.40 -3.70
N ILE A 718 -19.47 12.06 -2.54
CA ILE A 718 -18.34 12.55 -1.73
C ILE A 718 -18.29 11.78 -0.42
N LYS A 719 -17.09 11.37 -0.02
CA LYS A 719 -16.81 10.69 1.24
C LYS A 719 -16.55 11.73 2.33
N ARG A 720 -17.22 11.58 3.48
CA ARG A 720 -16.82 12.22 4.74
C ARG A 720 -15.75 11.37 5.41
N LEU A 721 -14.62 11.96 5.77
CA LEU A 721 -13.55 11.26 6.47
C LEU A 721 -13.57 11.54 7.97
N GLN A 722 -13.22 10.52 8.77
CA GLN A 722 -12.52 10.69 10.06
C GLN A 722 -13.24 11.62 11.05
N GLY A 723 -14.58 11.62 11.03
CA GLY A 723 -15.38 12.42 11.96
C GLY A 723 -15.55 13.90 11.61
N THR A 724 -15.17 14.34 10.41
CA THR A 724 -15.55 15.66 9.86
C THR A 724 -17.02 15.95 10.18
N ARG A 725 -17.31 17.00 10.97
CA ARG A 725 -18.67 17.28 11.47
C ARG A 725 -19.55 17.94 10.41
N HIS A 726 -18.93 18.73 9.53
CA HIS A 726 -19.54 19.42 8.41
C HIS A 726 -19.08 18.79 7.10
N ALA A 727 -20.02 18.56 6.18
CA ALA A 727 -19.71 18.18 4.79
C ALA A 727 -19.55 19.43 3.93
N ASP A 728 -19.03 20.52 4.51
CA ASP A 728 -18.95 21.80 3.86
C ASP A 728 -17.47 22.07 3.59
N TYR A 729 -16.97 21.59 2.45
CA TYR A 729 -16.03 22.43 1.72
C TYR A 729 -16.92 23.48 1.06
N GLU A 730 -17.09 24.62 1.72
CA GLU A 730 -17.62 25.80 1.09
C GLU A 730 -16.87 26.00 -0.23
N THR A 731 -17.64 25.92 -1.31
CA THR A 731 -17.30 26.51 -2.58
C THR A 731 -17.33 28.01 -2.37
N ASP A 732 -16.23 28.58 -1.92
CA ASP A 732 -15.99 29.99 -2.21
C ASP A 732 -15.65 30.10 -3.70
N ALA A 733 -16.58 30.77 -4.38
CA ALA A 733 -16.59 31.39 -5.71
C ALA A 733 -15.43 31.11 -6.68
#